data_AF-A0A7K2IMH0-F1
#
_entry.id   AF-A0A7K2IMH0-F1
#
_cell.length_a   1.000
_cell.length_b   1.000
_cell.length_c   1.000
_cell.angle_alpha   90.00
_cell.angle_beta   90.00
_cell.angle_gamma   90.00
#
_symmetry.space_group_name_H-M   'P 1'
#
loop_
_entity.id
_entity.type
_entity.pdbx_description
1 polymer ?
#
loop_
_entity_poly.entity_id
_entity_poly.type
_entity_poly.pdbx_seq_one_letter_code
_entity_poly.pdbx_strand_id
1 'polypeptide(L)'
;MNAVSPICLVDLAPALRWSRSPDVAPLLRHDRLIDGWWRSLPVTRVLDIAGPPWLAHGLARLAVEQWEHVPLEEFLPSLRSRPVDCSELSEPVRGAVVATAGDWDHLISATPQEISGWSLDECGVLDIVSTVAWRALQPCCELPSGPTPSPALMLEAVRTISNWLPDTAPEHVRSALDYLDAATGASGVPDSPEEIAEGSNPPQSPATRAIRTLRALRAHRDQRERERSPEEVSGSAAETMPSSSDTVPPSPNRVGGGMVSSAAMIPGTTPAPEPEKPSGSGLGDLRSQFRSSLLGPGRTLRRPSFGPPKAMRDQPEEQPPAPVLGRHPLVDLVEEMVRSWPELERTVAAERLFATDPISIRVLSEQISVDVTEIRGAQRKVEERLLRWLASPEGAAITKHLRELSEQLGAATTIDRLINAHPDHPVDVPTLHTPLWRVIITLFTDRRMHNGWLIADDPNRLRLQTRELLGDAPDLTEAGIRLGRIGVRQQELRAWLLSTPGVSLREGRVHVDASVPVEAPGGDHSPDGSGATTENGLPIRRRPEAPAPEPAFPPPVRTGPPQRPDQIQGTAPPLRANTMAPPAPVPPVGLVHDPPPRGASEPALSARCFRAPDGRWWHRIDITADHLNGAPVAVPPGYATHLGLQPGRLLCLTAPGADLLVLVWRDQPAFDSLRPLLRRQAAQPGDRIFITVTGDRLDARKLPVSDLSGHSPAARALHLIGYTAPASTEEALRILSRRVTDNGDESLAEPRALLDVLSLRGDEDIAGELRSGMFAAR
;
A
#
# COMPACT_ATOMS: atom_id res chain seq x y z
N MET A 1 -2.36 1.16 18.16
CA MET A 1 -2.77 2.34 17.36
C MET A 1 -2.03 2.26 16.05
N ASN A 2 -2.76 2.19 14.95
CA ASN A 2 -2.19 1.86 13.65
C ASN A 2 -1.55 3.12 13.06
N ALA A 3 -0.23 3.08 12.82
CA ALA A 3 0.43 4.07 11.98
C ALA A 3 0.03 3.78 10.53
N VAL A 4 -1.11 4.33 10.10
CA VAL A 4 -1.62 4.19 8.74
C VAL A 4 -0.71 5.03 7.83
N SER A 5 0.12 4.36 7.02
CA SER A 5 0.78 5.00 5.88
C SER A 5 -0.28 5.75 5.06
N PRO A 6 -0.04 7.00 4.63
CA PRO A 6 -1.06 7.82 3.97
C PRO A 6 -1.30 7.37 2.52
N ILE A 7 -1.96 6.23 2.36
CA ILE A 7 -2.50 5.70 1.09
C ILE A 7 -3.34 6.82 0.45
N CYS A 8 -2.98 7.24 -0.76
CA CYS A 8 -3.75 8.19 -1.56
C CYS A 8 -4.74 7.41 -2.44
N LEU A 9 -5.72 8.09 -3.05
CA LEU A 9 -6.73 7.37 -3.87
C LEU A 9 -6.08 6.67 -5.08
N VAL A 10 -5.02 7.24 -5.64
CA VAL A 10 -4.19 6.62 -6.70
C VAL A 10 -3.47 5.32 -6.30
N ASP A 11 -3.46 4.98 -5.01
CA ASP A 11 -2.91 3.72 -4.50
C ASP A 11 -4.01 2.67 -4.27
N LEU A 12 -5.25 3.13 -4.05
CA LEU A 12 -6.44 2.28 -3.95
C LEU A 12 -7.02 1.94 -5.34
N ALA A 13 -7.02 2.90 -6.25
CA ALA A 13 -7.46 2.80 -7.64
C ALA A 13 -6.32 3.21 -8.60
N PRO A 14 -5.39 2.29 -8.94
CA PRO A 14 -4.18 2.61 -9.69
C PRO A 14 -4.43 3.25 -11.07
N ALA A 15 -5.58 2.98 -11.70
CA ALA A 15 -5.99 3.59 -12.97
C ALA A 15 -5.93 5.14 -12.95
N LEU A 16 -6.18 5.75 -11.79
CA LEU A 16 -6.12 7.21 -11.60
C LEU A 16 -4.70 7.79 -11.73
N ARG A 17 -3.64 6.96 -11.69
CA ARG A 17 -2.27 7.43 -11.87
C ARG A 17 -2.07 8.06 -13.25
N TRP A 18 -2.66 7.46 -14.29
CA TRP A 18 -2.51 7.86 -15.69
C TRP A 18 -3.67 8.73 -16.23
N SER A 19 -4.76 8.88 -15.46
CA SER A 19 -5.89 9.75 -15.84
C SER A 19 -5.50 11.23 -15.91
N ARG A 20 -6.06 11.97 -16.87
CA ARG A 20 -5.90 13.42 -16.92
C ARG A 20 -6.83 14.07 -15.89
N SER A 21 -6.33 15.10 -15.20
CA SER A 21 -7.10 15.83 -14.18
C SER A 21 -8.50 16.30 -14.66
N PRO A 22 -8.70 16.88 -15.87
CA PRO A 22 -10.04 17.29 -16.32
C PRO A 22 -11.07 16.16 -16.48
N ASP A 23 -10.63 14.91 -16.69
CA ASP A 23 -11.55 13.78 -16.92
C ASP A 23 -12.07 13.21 -15.57
N VAL A 24 -11.27 13.33 -14.52
CA VAL A 24 -11.56 12.82 -13.17
C VAL A 24 -12.10 13.90 -12.22
N ALA A 25 -11.67 15.15 -12.37
CA ALA A 25 -12.08 16.26 -11.51
C ALA A 25 -13.60 16.43 -11.40
N PRO A 26 -14.43 16.31 -12.47
CA PRO A 26 -15.89 16.45 -12.35
C PRO A 26 -16.54 15.39 -11.45
N LEU A 27 -15.94 14.20 -11.36
CA LEU A 27 -16.48 13.04 -10.63
C LEU A 27 -16.00 12.99 -9.18
N LEU A 28 -14.82 13.56 -8.89
CA LEU A 28 -14.23 13.63 -7.55
C LEU A 28 -14.23 15.04 -6.94
N ARG A 29 -14.94 16.01 -7.52
CA ARG A 29 -15.06 17.37 -6.97
C ARG A 29 -15.85 17.35 -5.65
N HIS A 30 -15.33 18.05 -4.65
CA HIS A 30 -16.02 18.28 -3.37
C HIS A 30 -15.52 19.60 -2.77
N ASP A 31 -16.42 20.51 -2.40
CA ASP A 31 -16.06 21.90 -2.03
C ASP A 31 -15.15 22.03 -0.80
N ARG A 32 -15.09 20.99 0.04
CA ARG A 32 -14.16 20.95 1.20
C ARG A 32 -12.77 20.41 0.87
N LEU A 33 -12.64 19.63 -0.21
CA LEU A 33 -11.37 19.07 -0.68
C LEU A 33 -10.64 20.07 -1.60
N ILE A 34 -9.53 19.63 -2.19
CA ILE A 34 -8.69 20.40 -3.10
C ILE A 34 -8.75 19.79 -4.50
N ASP A 35 -8.39 20.54 -5.53
CA ASP A 35 -8.16 19.95 -6.86
C ASP A 35 -6.98 18.97 -6.81
N GLY A 36 -7.06 17.85 -7.55
CA GLY A 36 -6.00 16.83 -7.56
C GLY A 36 -5.83 16.06 -6.24
N TRP A 37 -6.80 16.13 -5.32
CA TRP A 37 -6.70 15.51 -3.99
C TRP A 37 -6.42 14.00 -4.04
N TRP A 38 -6.90 13.31 -5.07
CA TRP A 38 -6.72 11.85 -5.25
C TRP A 38 -5.24 11.43 -5.34
N ARG A 39 -4.35 12.36 -5.73
CA ARG A 39 -2.90 12.15 -5.77
C ARG A 39 -2.19 12.53 -4.46
N SER A 40 -2.79 13.38 -3.63
CA SER A 40 -2.07 14.25 -2.68
C SER A 40 -2.65 14.32 -1.26
N LEU A 41 -3.87 13.83 -1.03
CA LEU A 41 -4.48 13.68 0.29
C LEU A 41 -4.62 12.19 0.68
N PRO A 42 -4.33 11.84 1.96
CA PRO A 42 -4.58 10.50 2.47
C PRO A 42 -6.07 10.16 2.40
N VAL A 43 -6.41 8.94 1.98
CA VAL A 43 -7.81 8.46 1.89
C VAL A 43 -8.52 8.55 3.25
N THR A 44 -7.83 8.24 4.35
CA THR A 44 -8.34 8.44 5.72
C THR A 44 -8.85 9.86 5.95
N ARG A 45 -8.09 10.87 5.48
CA ARG A 45 -8.42 12.28 5.63
C ARG A 45 -9.59 12.70 4.74
N VAL A 46 -9.71 12.10 3.57
CA VAL A 46 -10.84 12.33 2.66
C VAL A 46 -12.12 11.78 3.27
N LEU A 47 -12.05 10.59 3.87
CA LEU A 47 -13.16 9.94 4.58
C LEU A 47 -13.64 10.78 5.78
N ASP A 48 -12.74 11.44 6.52
CA ASP A 48 -13.10 12.40 7.58
C ASP A 48 -13.87 13.64 7.05
N ILE A 49 -13.60 14.07 5.82
CA ILE A 49 -14.04 15.38 5.28
C ILE A 49 -15.32 15.28 4.44
N ALA A 50 -15.42 14.22 3.64
CA ALA A 50 -16.50 13.98 2.68
C ALA A 50 -17.34 12.73 3.02
N GLY A 51 -16.89 11.88 3.96
CA GLY A 51 -17.59 10.68 4.36
C GLY A 51 -17.32 9.47 3.45
N PRO A 52 -17.38 8.23 3.98
CA PRO A 52 -17.32 7.02 3.18
C PRO A 52 -18.38 6.90 2.06
N PRO A 53 -19.65 7.36 2.23
CA PRO A 53 -20.67 7.17 1.19
C PRO A 53 -20.35 7.93 -0.09
N TRP A 54 -19.96 9.20 0.05
CA TRP A 54 -19.56 10.04 -1.08
C TRP A 54 -18.40 9.43 -1.85
N LEU A 55 -17.35 8.97 -1.15
CA LEU A 55 -16.17 8.41 -1.82
C LEU A 55 -16.48 7.10 -2.56
N ALA A 56 -17.27 6.20 -1.96
CA ALA A 56 -17.69 4.96 -2.61
C ALA A 56 -18.57 5.24 -3.85
N HIS A 57 -19.45 6.25 -3.79
CA HIS A 57 -20.24 6.69 -4.93
C HIS A 57 -19.36 7.33 -6.03
N GLY A 58 -18.40 8.18 -5.68
CA GLY A 58 -17.46 8.78 -6.63
C GLY A 58 -16.58 7.73 -7.35
N LEU A 59 -16.08 6.72 -6.62
CA LEU A 59 -15.39 5.58 -7.22
C LEU A 59 -16.27 4.76 -8.16
N ALA A 60 -17.56 4.59 -7.83
CA ALA A 60 -18.49 3.90 -8.71
C ALA A 60 -18.81 4.69 -9.99
N ARG A 61 -18.95 6.02 -9.88
CA ARG A 61 -19.08 6.91 -11.05
C ARG A 61 -17.86 6.85 -11.95
N LEU A 62 -16.64 6.87 -11.39
CA LEU A 62 -15.41 6.68 -12.17
C LEU A 62 -15.40 5.34 -12.91
N ALA A 63 -15.70 4.24 -12.21
CA ALA A 63 -15.75 2.91 -12.83
C ALA A 63 -16.78 2.84 -13.97
N VAL A 64 -17.99 3.38 -13.77
CA VAL A 64 -19.08 3.34 -14.76
C VAL A 64 -18.87 4.32 -15.93
N GLU A 65 -18.37 5.53 -15.67
CA GLU A 65 -18.31 6.61 -16.68
C GLU A 65 -16.97 6.67 -17.44
N GLN A 66 -15.87 6.18 -16.85
CA GLN A 66 -14.51 6.32 -17.41
C GLN A 66 -13.80 4.97 -17.63
N TRP A 67 -14.16 3.92 -16.89
CA TRP A 67 -13.53 2.59 -16.96
C TRP A 67 -14.55 1.44 -17.13
N GLU A 68 -15.61 1.65 -17.92
CA GLU A 68 -16.73 0.70 -18.04
C GLU A 68 -16.32 -0.73 -18.46
N HIS A 69 -15.17 -0.84 -19.13
CA HIS A 69 -14.59 -2.04 -19.70
C HIS A 69 -13.56 -2.75 -18.80
N VAL A 70 -13.25 -2.18 -17.62
CA VAL A 70 -12.26 -2.73 -16.68
C VAL A 70 -12.98 -3.53 -15.58
N PRO A 71 -12.56 -4.77 -15.27
CA PRO A 71 -13.09 -5.53 -14.14
C PRO A 71 -12.97 -4.77 -12.82
N LEU A 72 -13.98 -4.87 -11.94
CA LEU A 72 -13.97 -4.15 -10.67
C LEU A 72 -12.74 -4.50 -9.80
N GLU A 73 -12.29 -5.76 -9.84
CA GLU A 73 -11.08 -6.21 -9.14
C GLU A 73 -9.75 -5.70 -9.73
N GLU A 74 -9.74 -5.20 -10.97
CA GLU A 74 -8.58 -4.55 -11.59
C GLU A 74 -8.60 -3.05 -11.34
N PHE A 75 -9.79 -2.44 -11.36
CA PHE A 75 -9.99 -1.04 -10.99
C PHE A 75 -9.71 -0.80 -9.49
N LEU A 76 -10.10 -1.73 -8.61
CA LEU A 76 -9.88 -1.70 -7.15
C LEU A 76 -9.21 -3.00 -6.66
N PRO A 77 -7.87 -3.13 -6.79
CA PRO A 77 -7.13 -4.36 -6.46
C PRO A 77 -7.28 -4.85 -5.01
N SER A 78 -7.70 -4.00 -4.07
CA SER A 78 -7.95 -4.39 -2.67
C SER A 78 -9.06 -5.45 -2.54
N LEU A 79 -9.99 -5.52 -3.49
CA LEU A 79 -11.10 -6.48 -3.51
C LEU A 79 -10.63 -7.94 -3.55
N ARG A 80 -9.56 -8.25 -4.31
CA ARG A 80 -8.98 -9.60 -4.42
C ARG A 80 -8.53 -10.20 -3.09
N SER A 81 -8.24 -9.36 -2.10
CA SER A 81 -7.79 -9.79 -0.76
C SER A 81 -8.96 -10.12 0.19
N ARG A 82 -10.21 -9.92 -0.25
CA ARG A 82 -11.35 -9.71 0.64
C ARG A 82 -12.63 -10.39 0.11
N PRO A 83 -12.79 -11.72 0.33
CA PRO A 83 -14.05 -12.39 0.04
C PRO A 83 -15.15 -11.84 0.95
N VAL A 84 -16.29 -11.48 0.37
CA VAL A 84 -17.49 -11.02 1.08
C VAL A 84 -18.61 -12.02 0.78
N ASP A 85 -19.34 -12.45 1.80
CA ASP A 85 -20.56 -13.23 1.57
C ASP A 85 -21.66 -12.30 1.04
N CYS A 86 -22.24 -12.62 -0.12
CA CYS A 86 -23.35 -11.89 -0.70
C CYS A 86 -24.57 -11.79 0.24
N SER A 87 -24.69 -12.68 1.24
CA SER A 87 -25.73 -12.61 2.27
C SER A 87 -25.64 -11.34 3.14
N GLU A 88 -24.43 -10.77 3.31
CA GLU A 88 -24.18 -9.53 4.05
C GLU A 88 -24.61 -8.26 3.29
N LEU A 89 -24.96 -8.37 2.01
CA LEU A 89 -25.42 -7.24 1.22
C LEU A 89 -26.85 -6.85 1.63
N SER A 90 -27.16 -5.56 1.56
CA SER A 90 -28.52 -5.05 1.76
C SER A 90 -29.38 -5.28 0.52
N GLU A 91 -30.69 -5.38 0.70
CA GLU A 91 -31.62 -5.16 -0.41
C GLU A 91 -31.62 -3.67 -0.81
N PRO A 92 -31.85 -3.34 -2.09
CA PRO A 92 -32.12 -4.24 -3.24
C PRO A 92 -30.89 -4.91 -3.88
N VAL A 93 -29.66 -4.48 -3.53
CA VAL A 93 -28.43 -4.95 -4.18
C VAL A 93 -28.20 -6.45 -4.03
N ARG A 94 -28.53 -7.02 -2.87
CA ARG A 94 -28.41 -8.48 -2.63
C ARG A 94 -29.27 -9.28 -3.60
N GLY A 95 -30.55 -8.97 -3.73
CA GLY A 95 -31.46 -9.66 -4.64
C GLY A 95 -30.95 -9.65 -6.09
N ALA A 96 -30.47 -8.51 -6.56
CA ALA A 96 -29.85 -8.37 -7.88
C ALA A 96 -28.60 -9.27 -8.03
N VAL A 97 -27.61 -9.12 -7.14
CA VAL A 97 -26.35 -9.88 -7.20
C VAL A 97 -26.58 -11.40 -7.14
N VAL A 98 -27.49 -11.87 -6.29
CA VAL A 98 -27.83 -13.31 -6.18
C VAL A 98 -28.55 -13.82 -7.43
N ALA A 99 -29.36 -12.98 -8.10
CA ALA A 99 -30.05 -13.36 -9.33
C ALA A 99 -29.15 -13.37 -10.57
N THR A 100 -28.06 -12.60 -10.57
CA THR A 100 -27.22 -12.37 -11.76
C THR A 100 -25.82 -12.96 -11.63
N ALA A 101 -24.99 -12.44 -10.71
CA ALA A 101 -23.61 -12.87 -10.50
C ALA A 101 -23.53 -14.18 -9.71
N GLY A 102 -24.49 -14.42 -8.80
CA GLY A 102 -24.56 -15.59 -7.92
C GLY A 102 -23.57 -15.55 -6.74
N ASP A 103 -22.32 -15.15 -6.98
CA ASP A 103 -21.28 -15.01 -5.95
C ASP A 103 -20.46 -13.71 -6.08
N TRP A 104 -19.63 -13.44 -5.07
CA TRP A 104 -18.81 -12.24 -4.97
C TRP A 104 -17.63 -12.23 -5.92
N ASP A 105 -17.00 -13.39 -6.15
CA ASP A 105 -15.83 -13.50 -7.02
C ASP A 105 -16.23 -13.21 -8.48
N HIS A 106 -17.38 -13.70 -8.93
CA HIS A 106 -17.92 -13.36 -10.24
C HIS A 106 -18.30 -11.88 -10.31
N LEU A 107 -18.93 -11.31 -9.26
CA LEU A 107 -19.27 -9.89 -9.20
C LEU A 107 -18.05 -8.97 -9.33
N ILE A 108 -16.94 -9.25 -8.64
CA ILE A 108 -15.73 -8.40 -8.73
C ILE A 108 -14.96 -8.65 -10.03
N SER A 109 -15.06 -9.84 -10.64
CA SER A 109 -14.49 -10.15 -11.95
C SER A 109 -15.24 -9.51 -13.13
N ALA A 110 -16.48 -9.07 -12.92
CA ALA A 110 -17.30 -8.45 -13.95
C ALA A 110 -16.89 -6.99 -14.20
N THR A 111 -17.07 -6.54 -15.43
CA THR A 111 -16.94 -5.14 -15.84
C THR A 111 -18.24 -4.36 -15.54
N PRO A 112 -18.18 -3.03 -15.27
CA PRO A 112 -19.39 -2.20 -15.16
C PRO A 112 -20.32 -2.31 -16.38
N GLN A 113 -19.76 -2.48 -17.59
CA GLN A 113 -20.50 -2.70 -18.83
C GLN A 113 -21.28 -4.02 -18.80
N GLU A 114 -20.70 -5.13 -18.34
CA GLU A 114 -21.42 -6.40 -18.15
C GLU A 114 -22.52 -6.28 -17.09
N ILE A 115 -22.24 -5.60 -15.97
CA ILE A 115 -23.22 -5.34 -14.90
C ILE A 115 -24.42 -4.53 -15.44
N SER A 116 -24.20 -3.64 -16.41
CA SER A 116 -25.27 -2.90 -17.09
C SER A 116 -26.19 -3.76 -17.97
N GLY A 117 -25.68 -4.90 -18.44
CA GLY A 117 -26.46 -5.89 -19.21
C GLY A 117 -27.29 -6.85 -18.34
N TRP A 118 -27.19 -6.76 -17.02
CA TRP A 118 -27.91 -7.63 -16.10
C TRP A 118 -29.38 -7.21 -15.92
N SER A 119 -30.25 -8.17 -15.57
CA SER A 119 -31.66 -7.89 -15.23
C SER A 119 -31.76 -7.32 -13.82
N LEU A 120 -31.74 -6.00 -13.71
CA LEU A 120 -31.81 -5.27 -12.44
C LEU A 120 -33.19 -4.63 -12.24
N ASP A 121 -34.01 -5.21 -11.35
CA ASP A 121 -35.41 -4.77 -11.16
C ASP A 121 -35.58 -3.57 -10.20
N GLU A 122 -34.86 -3.57 -9.07
CA GLU A 122 -35.04 -2.60 -7.97
C GLU A 122 -33.83 -1.69 -7.72
N CYS A 123 -32.73 -1.85 -8.45
CA CYS A 123 -31.50 -1.06 -8.31
C CYS A 123 -30.78 -0.83 -9.65
N GLY A 124 -29.91 0.17 -9.73
CA GLY A 124 -29.06 0.44 -10.90
C GLY A 124 -27.64 -0.11 -10.77
N VAL A 125 -26.88 -0.03 -11.86
CA VAL A 125 -25.44 -0.39 -11.91
C VAL A 125 -24.64 0.36 -10.84
N LEU A 126 -24.91 1.66 -10.67
CA LEU A 126 -24.26 2.49 -9.65
C LEU A 126 -24.52 2.02 -8.22
N ASP A 127 -25.65 1.37 -7.93
CA ASP A 127 -25.93 0.82 -6.60
C ASP A 127 -25.05 -0.39 -6.31
N ILE A 128 -24.93 -1.29 -7.29
CA ILE A 128 -24.06 -2.47 -7.19
C ILE A 128 -22.59 -2.05 -7.09
N VAL A 129 -22.12 -1.23 -8.02
CA VAL A 129 -20.71 -0.81 -8.08
C VAL A 129 -20.34 0.05 -6.87
N SER A 130 -21.23 0.92 -6.37
CA SER A 130 -20.94 1.69 -5.13
C SER A 130 -20.92 0.81 -3.88
N THR A 131 -21.72 -0.26 -3.82
CA THR A 131 -21.61 -1.27 -2.75
C THR A 131 -20.30 -2.06 -2.83
N VAL A 132 -19.78 -2.34 -4.03
CA VAL A 132 -18.45 -2.96 -4.20
C VAL A 132 -17.34 -1.97 -3.80
N ALA A 133 -17.40 -0.73 -4.27
CA ALA A 133 -16.43 0.32 -3.91
C ALA A 133 -16.42 0.63 -2.40
N TRP A 134 -17.57 0.55 -1.73
CA TRP A 134 -17.68 0.64 -0.27
C TRP A 134 -16.85 -0.43 0.43
N ARG A 135 -16.96 -1.70 0.01
CA ARG A 135 -16.15 -2.80 0.56
C ARG A 135 -14.65 -2.61 0.29
N ALA A 136 -14.27 -1.98 -0.82
CA ALA A 136 -12.88 -1.61 -1.11
C ALA A 136 -12.30 -0.54 -0.16
N LEU A 137 -13.13 0.30 0.48
CA LEU A 137 -12.70 1.34 1.45
C LEU A 137 -12.48 0.81 2.88
N GLN A 138 -12.87 -0.42 3.18
CA GLN A 138 -12.75 -1.03 4.51
C GLN A 138 -11.30 -1.23 5.03
N PRO A 139 -10.20 -1.21 4.23
CA PRO A 139 -8.84 -1.08 4.75
C PRO A 139 -8.52 0.33 5.29
N CYS A 140 -9.25 1.35 4.84
CA CYS A 140 -8.98 2.76 5.11
C CYS A 140 -9.84 3.34 6.24
N CYS A 141 -10.94 2.69 6.62
CA CYS A 141 -11.79 3.10 7.73
C CYS A 141 -12.59 1.94 8.33
N GLU A 142 -13.05 2.12 9.58
CA GLU A 142 -14.03 1.22 10.20
C GLU A 142 -15.41 1.50 9.60
N LEU A 143 -15.84 0.63 8.69
CA LEU A 143 -17.20 0.66 8.14
C LEU A 143 -18.19 -0.09 9.05
N PRO A 144 -19.46 0.31 9.10
CA PRO A 144 -20.48 -0.38 9.89
C PRO A 144 -20.59 -1.86 9.50
N SER A 145 -20.62 -2.74 10.51
CA SER A 145 -20.81 -4.17 10.31
C SER A 145 -22.29 -4.49 10.12
N GLY A 146 -22.64 -5.11 8.99
CA GLY A 146 -24.02 -5.50 8.65
C GLY A 146 -24.49 -5.00 7.28
N PRO A 147 -25.75 -5.27 6.90
CA PRO A 147 -26.32 -4.89 5.61
C PRO A 147 -26.59 -3.38 5.56
N THR A 148 -25.56 -2.62 5.20
CA THR A 148 -25.64 -1.18 4.91
C THR A 148 -26.26 -0.96 3.52
N PRO A 149 -27.20 0.00 3.33
CA PRO A 149 -27.73 0.36 2.01
C PRO A 149 -26.59 0.82 1.08
N SER A 150 -26.78 0.73 -0.25
CA SER A 150 -25.75 1.16 -1.19
C SER A 150 -25.43 2.66 -0.99
N PRO A 151 -24.16 3.08 -1.16
CA PRO A 151 -23.80 4.49 -1.07
C PRO A 151 -24.56 5.38 -2.06
N ALA A 152 -24.81 4.90 -3.28
CA ALA A 152 -25.64 5.61 -4.25
C ALA A 152 -27.08 5.83 -3.73
N LEU A 153 -27.74 4.81 -3.16
CA LEU A 153 -29.06 4.96 -2.53
C LEU A 153 -29.03 5.87 -1.30
N MET A 154 -27.94 5.86 -0.52
CA MET A 154 -27.79 6.76 0.63
C MET A 154 -27.74 8.23 0.19
N LEU A 155 -26.90 8.57 -0.80
CA LEU A 155 -26.81 9.93 -1.32
C LEU A 155 -28.14 10.36 -1.98
N GLU A 156 -28.76 9.50 -2.78
CA GLU A 156 -30.02 9.79 -3.46
C GLU A 156 -31.19 9.97 -2.47
N ALA A 157 -31.23 9.19 -1.39
CA ALA A 157 -32.21 9.38 -0.33
C ALA A 157 -32.04 10.73 0.39
N VAL A 158 -30.81 11.14 0.70
CA VAL A 158 -30.52 12.43 1.34
C VAL A 158 -30.86 13.61 0.41
N ARG A 159 -30.48 13.54 -0.87
CA ARG A 159 -30.92 14.53 -1.89
C ARG A 159 -32.43 14.60 -2.01
N THR A 160 -33.11 13.45 -2.04
CA THR A 160 -34.58 13.40 -2.09
C THR A 160 -35.19 14.06 -0.85
N ILE A 161 -34.65 13.84 0.35
CA ILE A 161 -35.14 14.51 1.56
C ILE A 161 -34.91 16.02 1.48
N SER A 162 -33.73 16.46 1.02
CA SER A 162 -33.41 17.88 0.84
C SER A 162 -34.38 18.57 -0.15
N ASN A 163 -34.56 18.01 -1.34
CA ASN A 163 -35.43 18.56 -2.39
C ASN A 163 -36.92 18.61 -2.00
N TRP A 164 -37.35 17.80 -1.02
CA TRP A 164 -38.74 17.78 -0.52
C TRP A 164 -38.92 18.54 0.80
N LEU A 165 -37.86 19.13 1.37
CA LEU A 165 -37.93 19.88 2.62
C LEU A 165 -38.41 21.32 2.35
N PRO A 166 -39.59 21.74 2.85
CA PRO A 166 -40.03 23.12 2.66
C PRO A 166 -39.24 24.10 3.54
N ASP A 167 -39.07 25.34 3.08
CA ASP A 167 -38.37 26.41 3.83
C ASP A 167 -38.92 26.61 5.25
N THR A 168 -40.22 26.35 5.44
CA THR A 168 -40.94 26.44 6.72
C THR A 168 -40.68 25.27 7.68
N ALA A 169 -39.78 24.33 7.35
CA ALA A 169 -39.45 23.21 8.20
C ALA A 169 -38.97 23.65 9.60
N PRO A 170 -39.21 22.84 10.66
CA PRO A 170 -38.62 23.08 11.96
C PRO A 170 -37.10 23.00 11.95
N GLU A 171 -36.45 23.80 12.80
CA GLU A 171 -34.98 23.87 12.88
C GLU A 171 -34.32 22.51 13.14
N HIS A 172 -34.90 21.68 14.01
CA HIS A 172 -34.38 20.33 14.27
C HIS A 172 -34.43 19.40 13.05
N VAL A 173 -35.33 19.64 12.08
CA VAL A 173 -35.37 18.85 10.83
C VAL A 173 -34.25 19.30 9.90
N ARG A 174 -33.97 20.62 9.82
CA ARG A 174 -32.80 21.14 9.11
C ARG A 174 -31.50 20.60 9.73
N SER A 175 -31.32 20.69 11.05
CA SER A 175 -30.14 20.13 11.73
C SER A 175 -29.99 18.62 11.56
N ALA A 176 -31.09 17.87 11.43
CA ALA A 176 -31.04 16.44 11.12
C ALA A 176 -30.62 16.19 9.66
N LEU A 177 -31.06 17.02 8.72
CA LEU A 177 -30.60 16.97 7.33
C LEU A 177 -29.12 17.37 7.23
N ASP A 178 -28.69 18.44 7.91
CA ASP A 178 -27.28 18.86 7.98
C ASP A 178 -26.37 17.74 8.50
N TYR A 179 -26.86 16.96 9.48
CA TYR A 179 -26.17 15.77 9.99
C TYR A 179 -26.09 14.64 8.96
N LEU A 180 -27.17 14.37 8.22
CA LEU A 180 -27.18 13.37 7.16
C LEU A 180 -26.29 13.77 5.97
N ASP A 181 -26.31 15.05 5.58
CA ASP A 181 -25.41 15.64 4.59
C ASP A 181 -23.95 15.49 5.02
N ALA A 182 -23.63 15.80 6.28
CA ALA A 182 -22.28 15.62 6.82
C ALA A 182 -21.84 14.15 6.91
N ALA A 183 -22.77 13.22 7.17
CA ALA A 183 -22.47 11.79 7.25
C ALA A 183 -22.34 11.11 5.87
N THR A 184 -23.01 11.65 4.85
CA THR A 184 -23.05 11.07 3.49
C THR A 184 -22.22 11.83 2.45
N GLY A 185 -21.85 13.08 2.70
CA GLY A 185 -21.18 13.97 1.75
C GLY A 185 -22.08 14.45 0.61
N ALA A 186 -23.41 14.35 0.76
CA ALA A 186 -24.36 14.60 -0.32
C ALA A 186 -24.29 16.01 -0.92
N SER A 187 -23.93 17.03 -0.12
CA SER A 187 -23.83 18.44 -0.54
C SER A 187 -22.72 18.74 -1.56
N GLY A 188 -21.81 17.78 -1.84
CA GLY A 188 -20.62 18.01 -2.67
C GLY A 188 -20.76 17.68 -4.16
N VAL A 189 -21.90 17.13 -4.61
CA VAL A 189 -22.09 16.73 -6.02
C VAL A 189 -22.96 17.76 -6.75
N PRO A 190 -22.44 18.49 -7.76
CA PRO A 190 -23.26 19.40 -8.55
C PRO A 190 -24.25 18.63 -9.42
N ASP A 191 -25.39 19.26 -9.73
CA ASP A 191 -26.40 18.72 -10.64
C ASP A 191 -25.79 18.33 -11.99
N SER A 192 -26.28 17.21 -12.54
CA SER A 192 -26.07 16.91 -13.95
C SER A 192 -26.82 17.97 -14.78
N PRO A 193 -26.27 18.54 -15.87
CA PRO A 193 -26.87 19.69 -16.56
C PRO A 193 -28.20 19.47 -17.30
N GLU A 194 -28.90 18.37 -17.06
CA GLU A 194 -30.20 18.05 -17.66
C GLU A 194 -31.30 18.06 -16.59
N GLU A 195 -32.44 18.68 -16.92
CA GLU A 195 -33.65 18.85 -16.08
C GLU A 195 -33.69 20.02 -15.06
N ILE A 196 -33.16 21.20 -15.39
CA ILE A 196 -33.82 22.46 -14.96
C ILE A 196 -34.87 22.86 -16.02
N ALA A 197 -35.98 22.13 -16.03
CA ALA A 197 -37.19 22.49 -16.76
C ALA A 197 -38.29 22.86 -15.75
N GLU A 198 -38.53 24.16 -15.59
CA GLU A 198 -39.55 24.69 -14.68
C GLU A 198 -40.93 24.05 -14.96
N GLY A 199 -41.46 23.28 -14.00
CA GLY A 199 -42.84 22.78 -14.02
C GLY A 199 -43.05 21.27 -14.21
N SER A 200 -42.00 20.44 -14.27
CA SER A 200 -42.17 18.98 -14.27
C SER A 200 -42.35 18.40 -12.85
N ASN A 201 -43.14 17.33 -12.73
CA ASN A 201 -43.26 16.58 -11.46
C ASN A 201 -41.90 15.96 -11.09
N PRO A 202 -41.58 15.82 -9.79
CA PRO A 202 -40.31 15.22 -9.36
C PRO A 202 -40.15 13.78 -9.91
N PRO A 203 -38.92 13.38 -10.29
CA PRO A 203 -38.66 12.10 -10.93
C PRO A 203 -39.13 10.94 -10.04
N GLN A 204 -39.82 9.97 -10.65
CA GLN A 204 -40.39 8.83 -9.91
C GLN A 204 -39.35 7.73 -9.70
N SER A 205 -38.42 7.97 -8.78
CA SER A 205 -37.45 6.98 -8.33
C SER A 205 -38.11 5.78 -7.60
N PRO A 206 -37.40 4.65 -7.43
CA PRO A 206 -37.86 3.53 -6.60
C PRO A 206 -38.20 3.97 -5.16
N ALA A 207 -37.47 4.93 -4.60
CA ALA A 207 -37.77 5.54 -3.31
C ALA A 207 -39.12 6.29 -3.32
N THR A 208 -39.42 7.06 -4.38
CA THR A 208 -40.74 7.70 -4.56
C THR A 208 -41.87 6.66 -4.63
N ARG A 209 -41.63 5.52 -5.29
CA ARG A 209 -42.58 4.39 -5.33
C ARG A 209 -42.77 3.77 -3.93
N ALA A 210 -41.69 3.50 -3.19
CA ALA A 210 -41.73 2.97 -1.83
C ALA A 210 -42.43 3.91 -0.82
N ILE A 211 -42.18 5.22 -0.91
CA ILE A 211 -42.86 6.22 -0.08
C ILE A 211 -44.36 6.26 -0.40
N ARG A 212 -44.74 6.16 -1.69
CA ARG A 212 -46.15 6.12 -2.10
C ARG A 212 -46.85 4.83 -1.63
N THR A 213 -46.20 3.66 -1.70
CA THR A 213 -46.76 2.41 -1.18
C THR A 213 -46.88 2.42 0.35
N LEU A 214 -45.89 2.93 1.08
CA LEU A 214 -45.99 3.09 2.54
C LEU A 214 -47.12 4.06 2.95
N ARG A 215 -47.32 5.14 2.19
CA ARG A 215 -48.42 6.10 2.42
C ARG A 215 -49.79 5.47 2.13
N ALA A 216 -49.90 4.64 1.07
CA ALA A 216 -51.11 3.88 0.76
C ALA A 216 -51.41 2.78 1.81
N LEU A 217 -50.39 2.08 2.31
CA LEU A 217 -50.53 1.07 3.36
C LEU A 217 -50.98 1.69 4.70
N ARG A 218 -50.50 2.89 5.04
CA ARG A 218 -51.01 3.66 6.19
C ARG A 218 -52.47 4.05 5.99
N ALA A 219 -52.83 4.61 4.83
CA ALA A 219 -54.21 4.95 4.53
C ALA A 219 -55.16 3.73 4.63
N HIS A 220 -54.76 2.56 4.11
CA HIS A 220 -55.53 1.32 4.26
C HIS A 220 -55.63 0.81 5.71
N ARG A 221 -54.63 1.12 6.55
CA ARG A 221 -54.69 0.79 7.98
C ARG A 221 -55.66 1.71 8.72
N ASP A 222 -55.53 3.02 8.54
CA ASP A 222 -56.42 4.02 9.13
C ASP A 222 -57.88 3.80 8.70
N GLN A 223 -58.09 3.37 7.45
CA GLN A 223 -59.40 3.03 6.91
C GLN A 223 -59.97 1.75 7.53
N ARG A 224 -59.16 0.69 7.73
CA ARG A 224 -59.56 -0.52 8.48
C ARG A 224 -59.83 -0.25 9.97
N GLU A 225 -59.11 0.69 10.59
CA GLU A 225 -59.33 1.08 11.98
C GLU A 225 -60.62 1.92 12.13
N ARG A 226 -60.96 2.74 11.11
CA ARG A 226 -62.27 3.41 11.00
C ARG A 226 -63.44 2.45 10.71
N GLU A 227 -63.24 1.48 9.81
CA GLU A 227 -64.25 0.45 9.49
C GLU A 227 -64.51 -0.53 10.65
N ARG A 228 -63.58 -0.64 11.60
CA ARG A 228 -63.75 -1.42 12.85
C ARG A 228 -64.60 -0.73 13.92
N SER A 229 -65.09 0.49 13.67
CA SER A 229 -65.79 1.30 14.67
C SER A 229 -67.17 1.78 14.17
N PRO A 230 -68.21 0.96 14.38
CA PRO A 230 -69.52 1.52 14.77
C PRO A 230 -70.15 0.80 15.97
N GLU A 231 -70.92 1.56 16.76
CA GLU A 231 -71.62 1.15 18.00
C GLU A 231 -70.66 0.89 19.18
N GLU A 232 -70.79 1.54 20.36
CA GLU A 232 -72.00 2.05 21.01
C GLU A 232 -71.95 3.56 21.36
N VAL A 233 -73.12 4.20 21.33
CA VAL A 233 -73.39 5.47 22.04
C VAL A 233 -74.47 5.20 23.08
N SER A 234 -74.13 5.25 24.37
CA SER A 234 -75.00 5.77 25.43
C SER A 234 -74.29 5.83 26.78
N GLY A 235 -74.66 6.79 27.64
CA GLY A 235 -74.59 6.56 29.10
C GLY A 235 -73.70 7.45 29.96
N SER A 236 -74.23 8.63 30.30
CA SER A 236 -74.08 9.31 31.60
C SER A 236 -72.77 10.01 31.99
N ALA A 237 -72.97 11.19 32.56
CA ALA A 237 -71.97 12.08 33.11
C ALA A 237 -71.45 11.63 34.50
N ALA A 238 -70.24 12.14 34.81
CA ALA A 238 -69.74 12.62 36.10
C ALA A 238 -69.95 11.77 37.37
N GLU A 239 -68.85 11.38 38.03
CA GLU A 239 -68.48 11.93 39.35
C GLU A 239 -67.03 11.59 39.80
N THR A 240 -66.37 12.60 40.37
CA THR A 240 -65.50 12.57 41.56
C THR A 240 -64.19 11.72 41.61
N MET A 241 -63.06 12.45 41.68
CA MET A 241 -61.70 12.09 42.15
C MET A 241 -61.65 11.79 43.68
N PRO A 242 -60.51 11.48 44.37
CA PRO A 242 -59.12 11.21 43.94
C PRO A 242 -58.41 9.99 44.63
N SER A 243 -57.13 9.79 44.26
CA SER A 243 -55.98 9.42 45.14
C SER A 243 -55.95 8.09 45.93
N SER A 244 -54.90 7.29 45.69
CA SER A 244 -53.80 7.10 46.66
C SER A 244 -52.55 6.52 45.98
N SER A 245 -51.38 6.70 46.61
CA SER A 245 -50.07 6.37 46.07
C SER A 245 -49.50 5.04 46.58
N ASP A 246 -48.36 4.66 46.00
CA ASP A 246 -47.34 3.73 46.54
C ASP A 246 -47.70 2.25 46.72
N THR A 247 -47.07 1.37 45.92
CA THR A 247 -45.90 0.56 46.37
C THR A 247 -45.53 -0.49 45.31
N VAL A 248 -44.25 -0.54 44.93
CA VAL A 248 -43.57 -1.58 44.11
C VAL A 248 -42.28 -1.90 44.89
N PRO A 249 -41.90 -3.17 45.21
CA PRO A 249 -41.63 -4.28 44.25
C PRO A 249 -41.95 -5.69 44.87
N PRO A 250 -41.33 -6.83 44.50
CA PRO A 250 -40.73 -7.32 43.25
C PRO A 250 -41.38 -8.62 42.69
N SER A 251 -40.89 -9.10 41.55
CA SER A 251 -41.30 -10.35 40.87
C SER A 251 -41.00 -11.66 41.64
N PRO A 252 -41.71 -12.76 41.29
CA PRO A 252 -41.03 -14.06 41.16
C PRO A 252 -41.47 -14.90 39.92
N ASN A 253 -40.47 -15.24 39.10
CA ASN A 253 -40.15 -16.57 38.55
C ASN A 253 -41.27 -17.60 38.22
N ARG A 254 -41.37 -18.06 36.95
CA ARG A 254 -41.45 -19.51 36.62
C ARG A 254 -41.17 -19.88 35.16
N VAL A 255 -40.94 -21.18 34.96
CA VAL A 255 -40.26 -21.85 33.83
C VAL A 255 -41.22 -22.74 33.02
N GLY A 256 -40.90 -22.94 31.72
CA GLY A 256 -41.43 -24.00 30.85
C GLY A 256 -42.52 -23.53 29.87
N GLY A 257 -42.63 -24.04 28.64
CA GLY A 257 -41.85 -25.06 27.93
C GLY A 257 -42.69 -25.64 26.77
N GLY A 258 -42.10 -26.43 25.88
CA GLY A 258 -42.85 -27.31 24.96
C GLY A 258 -42.83 -26.96 23.46
N MET A 259 -42.33 -27.91 22.67
CA MET A 259 -42.51 -28.02 21.21
C MET A 259 -43.94 -28.47 20.87
N VAL A 260 -44.38 -28.28 19.62
CA VAL A 260 -44.70 -29.41 18.68
C VAL A 260 -44.83 -28.93 17.23
N SER A 261 -44.42 -29.79 16.29
CA SER A 261 -44.60 -29.66 14.84
C SER A 261 -45.71 -30.60 14.34
N SER A 262 -46.29 -30.35 13.16
CA SER A 262 -46.18 -31.25 11.97
C SER A 262 -47.37 -31.23 10.97
N ALA A 263 -47.02 -31.03 9.70
CA ALA A 263 -47.39 -31.81 8.50
C ALA A 263 -48.85 -32.12 8.08
N ALA A 264 -49.12 -31.87 6.78
CA ALA A 264 -50.02 -32.62 5.88
C ALA A 264 -49.42 -32.48 4.45
N MET A 265 -48.99 -33.50 3.68
CA MET A 265 -49.59 -34.74 3.14
C MET A 265 -49.87 -34.63 1.61
N ILE A 266 -49.51 -35.67 0.84
CA ILE A 266 -49.56 -35.78 -0.65
C ILE A 266 -50.50 -36.93 -1.09
N PRO A 267 -51.20 -36.82 -2.24
CA PRO A 267 -51.07 -37.75 -3.39
C PRO A 267 -51.03 -37.00 -4.77
N GLY A 268 -50.69 -37.58 -5.93
CA GLY A 268 -50.23 -38.95 -6.28
C GLY A 268 -49.93 -39.15 -7.80
N THR A 269 -49.57 -40.39 -8.18
CA THR A 269 -49.31 -40.99 -9.52
C THR A 269 -50.55 -41.05 -10.45
N THR A 270 -50.57 -41.09 -11.81
CA THR A 270 -49.73 -41.64 -12.94
C THR A 270 -50.46 -41.29 -14.29
N PRO A 271 -50.09 -41.71 -15.54
CA PRO A 271 -48.80 -41.94 -16.24
C PRO A 271 -48.70 -41.15 -17.60
N ALA A 272 -47.73 -41.47 -18.46
CA ALA A 272 -47.41 -40.78 -19.75
C ALA A 272 -48.26 -41.22 -20.99
N PRO A 273 -48.19 -40.46 -22.11
CA PRO A 273 -47.81 -41.09 -23.39
C PRO A 273 -46.88 -40.24 -24.32
N GLU A 274 -46.19 -40.93 -25.24
CA GLU A 274 -45.54 -40.40 -26.46
C GLU A 274 -46.34 -40.87 -27.72
N PRO A 275 -45.92 -40.61 -28.98
CA PRO A 275 -45.75 -39.31 -29.65
C PRO A 275 -46.39 -39.25 -31.06
N GLU A 276 -46.73 -38.06 -31.58
CA GLU A 276 -46.99 -37.87 -33.03
C GLU A 276 -46.32 -36.61 -33.60
N LYS A 277 -45.87 -36.70 -34.86
CA LYS A 277 -45.26 -35.59 -35.64
C LYS A 277 -46.33 -34.97 -36.56
N PRO A 278 -46.18 -33.70 -36.96
CA PRO A 278 -45.72 -33.50 -38.34
C PRO A 278 -44.74 -32.33 -38.57
N SER A 279 -43.67 -32.66 -39.31
CA SER A 279 -43.05 -31.93 -40.44
C SER A 279 -43.02 -30.39 -40.52
N GLY A 280 -41.78 -29.85 -40.48
CA GLY A 280 -41.22 -28.94 -41.50
C GLY A 280 -41.52 -27.44 -41.36
N SER A 281 -40.59 -26.51 -41.65
CA SER A 281 -39.21 -26.63 -42.13
C SER A 281 -38.45 -25.30 -41.90
N GLY A 282 -37.15 -25.34 -41.54
CA GLY A 282 -36.28 -24.17 -41.73
C GLY A 282 -35.15 -23.95 -40.71
N LEU A 283 -33.92 -24.26 -41.15
CA LEU A 283 -32.65 -23.59 -40.81
C LEU A 283 -32.01 -23.78 -39.40
N GLY A 284 -30.81 -24.39 -39.41
CA GLY A 284 -29.65 -23.86 -38.66
C GLY A 284 -29.29 -24.50 -37.31
N ASP A 285 -28.83 -25.75 -37.30
CA ASP A 285 -28.31 -26.40 -36.09
C ASP A 285 -26.88 -25.93 -35.73
N LEU A 286 -26.71 -25.36 -34.53
CA LEU A 286 -25.43 -24.96 -33.93
C LEU A 286 -25.23 -25.58 -32.52
N ARG A 287 -25.69 -26.82 -32.28
CA ARG A 287 -25.44 -27.53 -31.00
C ARG A 287 -24.84 -28.92 -31.15
N SER A 288 -23.61 -28.99 -31.68
CA SER A 288 -22.76 -30.18 -31.57
C SER A 288 -21.26 -29.86 -31.51
N GLN A 289 -20.78 -29.23 -30.44
CA GLN A 289 -19.32 -29.20 -30.16
C GLN A 289 -18.89 -28.96 -28.70
N PHE A 290 -19.59 -29.53 -27.71
CA PHE A 290 -19.11 -29.54 -26.31
C PHE A 290 -19.23 -30.93 -25.63
N ARG A 291 -18.32 -31.84 -25.99
CA ARG A 291 -17.86 -32.94 -25.10
C ARG A 291 -16.40 -33.33 -25.38
N SER A 292 -15.49 -32.84 -24.54
CA SER A 292 -14.18 -33.45 -24.26
C SER A 292 -13.72 -32.95 -22.88
N SER A 293 -14.15 -33.60 -21.80
CA SER A 293 -13.41 -34.71 -21.16
C SER A 293 -12.04 -34.29 -20.63
N LEU A 294 -12.01 -33.77 -19.40
CA LEU A 294 -10.80 -33.47 -18.60
C LEU A 294 -10.12 -34.72 -18.01
N LEU A 295 -10.34 -35.91 -18.59
CA LEU A 295 -9.62 -37.13 -18.22
C LEU A 295 -9.10 -37.85 -19.47
N GLY A 296 -7.79 -38.10 -19.47
CA GLY A 296 -7.20 -39.17 -20.27
C GLY A 296 -7.29 -40.52 -19.52
N PRO A 297 -7.18 -41.65 -20.23
CA PRO A 297 -7.15 -42.97 -19.60
C PRO A 297 -5.87 -43.10 -18.75
N GLY A 298 -6.02 -43.03 -17.42
CA GLY A 298 -4.90 -43.08 -16.47
C GLY A 298 -5.04 -42.21 -15.21
N ARG A 299 -6.03 -41.31 -15.13
CA ARG A 299 -6.25 -40.39 -13.98
C ARG A 299 -5.01 -39.58 -13.57
N THR A 300 -4.28 -39.03 -14.53
CA THR A 300 -3.26 -37.98 -14.29
C THR A 300 -3.62 -36.71 -15.08
N LEU A 301 -3.40 -35.54 -14.47
CA LEU A 301 -3.69 -34.25 -15.07
C LEU A 301 -2.65 -33.91 -16.15
N ARG A 302 -3.12 -33.42 -17.30
CA ARG A 302 -2.23 -32.95 -18.39
C ARG A 302 -1.57 -31.64 -17.96
N ARG A 303 -0.23 -31.61 -17.97
CA ARG A 303 0.56 -30.38 -17.80
C ARG A 303 0.28 -29.44 -18.99
N PRO A 304 -0.07 -28.15 -18.79
CA PRO A 304 -0.19 -27.21 -19.89
C PRO A 304 1.19 -26.95 -20.49
N SER A 305 1.36 -27.31 -21.76
CA SER A 305 2.54 -26.96 -22.55
C SER A 305 2.41 -25.53 -23.03
N PHE A 306 3.25 -24.62 -22.52
CA PHE A 306 3.39 -23.28 -23.08
C PHE A 306 3.84 -23.38 -24.54
N GLY A 307 3.01 -22.90 -25.46
CA GLY A 307 3.41 -22.68 -26.85
C GLY A 307 4.27 -21.41 -26.98
N PRO A 308 5.00 -21.24 -28.11
CA PRO A 308 5.76 -20.02 -28.35
C PRO A 308 4.83 -18.80 -28.44
N PRO A 309 5.34 -17.59 -28.10
CA PRO A 309 4.50 -16.40 -27.98
C PRO A 309 3.78 -16.08 -29.29
N LYS A 310 2.48 -15.81 -29.15
CA LYS A 310 1.58 -15.46 -30.24
C LYS A 310 2.04 -14.12 -30.83
N ALA A 311 2.33 -14.09 -32.13
CA ALA A 311 2.74 -12.87 -32.82
C ALA A 311 1.76 -11.73 -32.54
N MET A 312 2.32 -10.53 -32.33
CA MET A 312 1.55 -9.29 -32.15
C MET A 312 0.51 -9.15 -33.24
N ARG A 313 -0.72 -8.80 -32.85
CA ARG A 313 -1.68 -8.24 -33.81
C ARG A 313 -1.27 -6.80 -34.04
N ASP A 314 -0.89 -6.48 -35.27
CA ASP A 314 -0.81 -5.10 -35.73
C ASP A 314 -2.22 -4.50 -35.78
N GLN A 315 -2.70 -4.03 -34.64
CA GLN A 315 -3.66 -2.94 -34.60
C GLN A 315 -2.82 -1.68 -34.35
N PRO A 316 -2.86 -0.68 -35.25
CA PRO A 316 -2.27 0.61 -34.95
C PRO A 316 -3.11 1.24 -33.85
N GLU A 317 -2.63 1.19 -32.60
CA GLU A 317 -2.97 2.25 -31.65
C GLU A 317 -2.57 3.56 -32.31
N GLU A 318 -3.54 4.46 -32.46
CA GLU A 318 -3.33 5.77 -33.08
C GLU A 318 -2.53 6.64 -32.10
N GLN A 319 -1.22 6.42 -32.09
CA GLN A 319 -0.27 7.21 -31.31
C GLN A 319 -0.53 8.69 -31.59
N PRO A 320 -0.64 9.54 -30.54
CA PRO A 320 -0.83 10.96 -30.75
C PRO A 320 0.27 11.47 -31.68
N PRO A 321 -0.08 12.31 -32.68
CA PRO A 321 0.87 12.69 -33.73
C PRO A 321 2.12 13.29 -33.10
N ALA A 322 3.28 12.72 -33.44
CA ALA A 322 4.56 13.14 -32.88
C ALA A 322 4.68 14.67 -32.94
N PRO A 323 5.05 15.33 -31.83
CA PRO A 323 4.97 16.78 -31.75
C PRO A 323 5.76 17.43 -32.88
N VAL A 324 5.10 18.33 -33.61
CA VAL A 324 5.73 19.07 -34.70
C VAL A 324 6.81 19.96 -34.10
N LEU A 325 8.07 19.62 -34.40
CA LEU A 325 9.27 20.32 -33.93
C LEU A 325 9.13 21.84 -34.16
N GLY A 326 9.43 22.62 -33.13
CA GLY A 326 9.32 24.09 -33.13
C GLY A 326 8.02 24.65 -32.54
N ARG A 327 7.11 23.80 -32.05
CA ARG A 327 5.89 24.25 -31.32
C ARG A 327 6.08 24.31 -29.80
N HIS A 328 7.04 23.59 -29.25
CA HIS A 328 7.23 23.38 -27.82
C HIS A 328 8.71 23.57 -27.46
N PRO A 329 9.18 24.83 -27.30
CA PRO A 329 10.60 25.15 -27.27
C PRO A 329 11.37 24.44 -26.14
N LEU A 330 10.72 24.09 -25.03
CA LEU A 330 11.37 23.33 -23.96
C LEU A 330 11.49 21.84 -24.29
N VAL A 331 10.51 21.26 -25.00
CA VAL A 331 10.56 19.88 -25.50
C VAL A 331 11.63 19.77 -26.59
N ASP A 332 11.63 20.72 -27.53
CA ASP A 332 12.57 20.75 -28.66
C ASP A 332 14.04 20.78 -28.18
N LEU A 333 14.37 21.59 -27.15
CA LEU A 333 15.70 21.65 -26.54
C LEU A 333 16.14 20.34 -25.85
N VAL A 334 15.22 19.69 -25.13
CA VAL A 334 15.52 18.41 -24.45
C VAL A 334 15.65 17.29 -25.48
N GLU A 335 14.78 17.25 -26.50
CA GLU A 335 14.82 16.31 -27.61
C GLU A 335 16.13 16.45 -28.41
N GLU A 336 16.56 17.66 -28.77
CA GLU A 336 17.83 17.91 -29.46
C GLU A 336 19.04 17.42 -28.64
N MET A 337 19.06 17.73 -27.33
CA MET A 337 20.09 17.24 -26.41
C MET A 337 20.14 15.71 -26.39
N VAL A 338 19.02 15.03 -26.10
CA VAL A 338 18.99 13.56 -25.95
C VAL A 338 19.30 12.87 -27.28
N ARG A 339 18.78 13.39 -28.40
CA ARG A 339 19.02 12.84 -29.75
C ARG A 339 20.51 12.81 -30.09
N SER A 340 21.28 13.79 -29.63
CA SER A 340 22.74 13.86 -29.83
C SER A 340 23.54 12.75 -29.14
N TRP A 341 22.95 12.01 -28.19
CA TRP A 341 23.65 11.01 -27.39
C TRP A 341 23.78 9.65 -28.11
N PRO A 342 24.81 8.84 -27.77
CA PRO A 342 24.92 7.45 -28.23
C PRO A 342 23.69 6.61 -27.88
N GLU A 343 23.41 5.59 -28.69
CA GLU A 343 22.23 4.73 -28.54
C GLU A 343 22.06 4.14 -27.14
N LEU A 344 23.10 3.49 -26.59
CA LEU A 344 23.12 2.96 -25.22
C LEU A 344 22.82 4.03 -24.15
N GLU A 345 23.30 5.26 -24.35
CA GLU A 345 23.07 6.37 -23.43
C GLU A 345 21.61 6.88 -23.52
N ARG A 346 21.02 6.90 -24.72
CA ARG A 346 19.59 7.21 -24.92
C ARG A 346 18.68 6.14 -24.31
N THR A 347 19.00 4.85 -24.48
CA THR A 347 18.25 3.75 -23.85
C THR A 347 18.32 3.84 -22.33
N VAL A 348 19.50 4.09 -21.75
CA VAL A 348 19.62 4.28 -20.29
C VAL A 348 18.90 5.55 -19.81
N ALA A 349 18.83 6.60 -20.63
CA ALA A 349 18.05 7.79 -20.32
C ALA A 349 16.55 7.49 -20.28
N ALA A 350 16.00 6.85 -21.32
CA ALA A 350 14.58 6.53 -21.45
C ALA A 350 14.10 5.49 -20.42
N GLU A 351 14.78 4.33 -20.34
CA GLU A 351 14.35 3.17 -19.55
C GLU A 351 14.69 3.26 -18.05
N ARG A 352 15.51 4.24 -17.64
CA ARG A 352 15.97 4.38 -16.25
C ARG A 352 15.93 5.79 -15.71
N LEU A 353 16.63 6.74 -16.32
CA LEU A 353 16.80 8.06 -15.71
C LEU A 353 15.52 8.89 -15.73
N PHE A 354 14.78 8.81 -16.83
CA PHE A 354 13.54 9.54 -17.05
C PHE A 354 12.29 8.65 -17.03
N ALA A 355 12.41 7.33 -16.85
CA ALA A 355 11.29 6.37 -16.79
C ALA A 355 10.31 6.66 -15.63
N THR A 356 9.07 6.18 -15.74
CA THR A 356 8.11 6.17 -14.60
C THR A 356 8.52 5.12 -13.60
N ASP A 357 8.79 3.91 -14.11
CA ASP A 357 9.12 2.70 -13.37
C ASP A 357 10.51 2.24 -13.84
N PRO A 358 11.60 2.70 -13.20
CA PRO A 358 12.95 2.55 -13.75
C PRO A 358 13.45 1.10 -13.74
N ILE A 359 13.70 0.55 -14.94
CA ILE A 359 14.13 -0.85 -15.12
C ILE A 359 15.49 -1.09 -14.45
N SER A 360 15.62 -2.10 -13.60
CA SER A 360 16.88 -2.35 -12.88
C SER A 360 18.07 -2.59 -13.83
N ILE A 361 19.29 -2.18 -13.44
CA ILE A 361 20.49 -2.34 -14.28
C ILE A 361 20.72 -3.80 -14.71
N ARG A 362 20.39 -4.79 -13.87
CA ARG A 362 20.52 -6.22 -14.20
C ARG A 362 19.50 -6.63 -15.28
N VAL A 363 18.24 -6.21 -15.15
CA VAL A 363 17.19 -6.51 -16.14
C VAL A 363 17.49 -5.82 -17.48
N LEU A 364 17.93 -4.56 -17.46
CA LEU A 364 18.34 -3.86 -18.68
C LEU A 364 19.55 -4.57 -19.34
N SER A 365 20.55 -4.98 -18.56
CA SER A 365 21.71 -5.76 -19.03
C SER A 365 21.30 -7.02 -19.78
N GLU A 366 20.31 -7.76 -19.26
CA GLU A 366 19.75 -8.95 -19.91
C GLU A 366 18.96 -8.61 -21.18
N GLN A 367 18.13 -7.54 -21.15
CA GLN A 367 17.29 -7.12 -22.29
C GLN A 367 18.10 -6.66 -23.50
N ILE A 368 19.10 -5.78 -23.30
CA ILE A 368 19.93 -5.25 -24.40
C ILE A 368 21.22 -6.06 -24.63
N SER A 369 21.47 -7.13 -23.85
CA SER A 369 22.68 -7.97 -23.93
C SER A 369 24.00 -7.20 -23.79
N VAL A 370 24.02 -6.19 -22.90
CA VAL A 370 25.18 -5.33 -22.60
C VAL A 370 25.61 -5.53 -21.15
N ASP A 371 26.92 -5.50 -20.86
CA ASP A 371 27.44 -5.76 -19.51
C ASP A 371 26.97 -4.73 -18.46
N VAL A 372 26.76 -5.20 -17.23
CA VAL A 372 26.32 -4.38 -16.07
C VAL A 372 27.27 -3.20 -15.79
N THR A 373 28.58 -3.35 -16.03
CA THR A 373 29.56 -2.28 -15.86
C THR A 373 29.48 -1.22 -16.95
N GLU A 374 29.16 -1.62 -18.18
CA GLU A 374 28.95 -0.70 -19.31
C GLU A 374 27.68 0.13 -19.11
N ILE A 375 26.57 -0.47 -18.67
CA ILE A 375 25.33 0.26 -18.34
C ILE A 375 25.55 1.24 -17.18
N ARG A 376 26.30 0.85 -16.14
CA ARG A 376 26.70 1.77 -15.06
C ARG A 376 27.58 2.92 -15.57
N GLY A 377 28.45 2.64 -16.53
CA GLY A 377 29.28 3.64 -17.19
C GLY A 377 28.46 4.60 -18.06
N ALA A 378 27.49 4.09 -18.82
CA ALA A 378 26.56 4.87 -19.62
C ALA A 378 25.68 5.77 -18.75
N GLN A 379 25.11 5.25 -17.65
CA GLN A 379 24.31 6.06 -16.72
C GLN A 379 25.11 7.25 -16.18
N ARG A 380 26.35 7.01 -15.69
CA ARG A 380 27.23 8.08 -15.20
C ARG A 380 27.57 9.10 -16.30
N LYS A 381 27.84 8.64 -17.53
CA LYS A 381 28.12 9.53 -18.67
C LYS A 381 26.92 10.41 -19.01
N VAL A 382 25.70 9.90 -18.93
CA VAL A 382 24.47 10.69 -19.12
C VAL A 382 24.34 11.73 -18.01
N GLU A 383 24.49 11.33 -16.74
CA GLU A 383 24.48 12.25 -15.59
C GLU A 383 25.52 13.38 -15.75
N GLU A 384 26.77 13.04 -16.10
CA GLU A 384 27.84 14.02 -16.33
C GLU A 384 27.58 14.94 -17.55
N ARG A 385 26.96 14.43 -18.62
CA ARG A 385 26.56 15.23 -19.79
C ARG A 385 25.43 16.19 -19.43
N LEU A 386 24.41 15.71 -18.73
CA LEU A 386 23.24 16.47 -18.32
C LEU A 386 23.64 17.68 -17.45
N LEU A 387 24.51 17.48 -16.45
CA LEU A 387 25.02 18.58 -15.62
C LEU A 387 25.84 19.59 -16.42
N ARG A 388 26.69 19.11 -17.34
CA ARG A 388 27.51 19.97 -18.19
C ARG A 388 26.65 20.82 -19.12
N TRP A 389 25.55 20.26 -19.64
CA TRP A 389 24.59 20.95 -20.49
C TRP A 389 23.71 21.95 -19.71
N LEU A 390 23.24 21.59 -18.50
CA LEU A 390 22.51 22.54 -17.62
C LEU A 390 23.37 23.77 -17.23
N ALA A 391 24.69 23.60 -17.18
CA ALA A 391 25.66 24.67 -16.98
C ALA A 391 26.12 25.37 -18.28
N SER A 392 25.67 24.92 -19.45
CA SER A 392 26.03 25.47 -20.77
C SER A 392 25.06 26.57 -21.22
N PRO A 393 25.43 27.41 -22.21
CA PRO A 393 24.49 28.37 -22.80
C PRO A 393 23.33 27.70 -23.55
N GLU A 394 23.49 26.44 -23.99
CA GLU A 394 22.43 25.68 -24.68
C GLU A 394 21.32 25.26 -23.70
N GLY A 395 21.69 24.82 -22.49
CA GLY A 395 20.75 24.51 -21.42
C GLY A 395 20.17 25.74 -20.70
N ALA A 396 20.62 26.95 -21.01
CA ALA A 396 20.29 28.16 -20.25
C ALA A 396 18.79 28.47 -20.19
N ALA A 397 18.01 28.15 -21.23
CA ALA A 397 16.56 28.32 -21.22
C ALA A 397 15.87 27.37 -20.22
N ILE A 398 16.30 26.10 -20.16
CA ILE A 398 15.80 25.10 -19.22
C ILE A 398 16.24 25.43 -17.80
N THR A 399 17.51 25.82 -17.57
CA THR A 399 17.99 26.26 -16.25
C THR A 399 17.31 27.55 -15.77
N LYS A 400 16.93 28.45 -16.68
CA LYS A 400 16.06 29.61 -16.36
C LYS A 400 14.66 29.14 -15.94
N HIS A 401 14.02 28.28 -16.74
CA HIS A 401 12.69 27.74 -16.47
C HIS A 401 12.61 26.99 -15.13
N LEU A 402 13.60 26.13 -14.81
CA LEU A 402 13.67 25.41 -13.53
C LEU A 402 13.72 26.37 -12.33
N ARG A 403 14.43 27.49 -12.44
CA ARG A 403 14.48 28.53 -11.40
C ARG A 403 13.15 29.28 -11.27
N GLU A 404 12.58 29.71 -12.39
CA GLU A 404 11.26 30.41 -12.40
C GLU A 404 10.15 29.50 -11.85
N LEU A 405 10.16 28.21 -12.20
CA LEU A 405 9.30 27.19 -11.59
C LEU A 405 9.58 27.00 -10.09
N SER A 406 10.84 26.92 -9.66
CA SER A 406 11.18 26.74 -8.24
C SER A 406 10.64 27.91 -7.39
N GLU A 407 10.76 29.13 -7.92
CA GLU A 407 10.17 30.33 -7.32
C GLU A 407 8.63 30.27 -7.34
N GLN A 408 8.00 29.95 -8.47
CA GLN A 408 6.53 29.88 -8.60
C GLN A 408 5.90 28.82 -7.68
N LEU A 409 6.48 27.62 -7.63
CA LEU A 409 5.95 26.46 -6.90
C LEU A 409 6.22 26.54 -5.38
N GLY A 410 7.30 27.20 -4.97
CA GLY A 410 7.67 27.32 -3.54
C GLY A 410 8.15 26.00 -2.93
N ALA A 411 8.04 25.85 -1.61
CA ALA A 411 8.66 24.74 -0.87
C ALA A 411 7.89 23.40 -0.95
N ALA A 412 6.58 23.44 -1.18
CA ALA A 412 5.74 22.25 -1.34
C ALA A 412 4.65 22.54 -2.39
N THR A 413 4.50 21.65 -3.37
CA THR A 413 3.50 21.75 -4.44
C THR A 413 3.00 20.37 -4.86
N THR A 414 1.79 20.30 -5.40
CA THR A 414 1.20 19.09 -6.00
C THR A 414 1.73 18.81 -7.41
N ILE A 415 1.70 17.53 -7.82
CA ILE A 415 2.07 17.13 -9.19
C ILE A 415 1.15 17.80 -10.24
N ASP A 416 -0.16 17.89 -9.98
CA ASP A 416 -1.09 18.54 -10.92
C ASP A 416 -0.77 20.03 -11.09
N ARG A 417 -0.28 20.73 -10.04
CA ARG A 417 0.20 22.12 -10.18
C ARG A 417 1.44 22.22 -11.05
N LEU A 418 2.38 21.29 -10.93
CA LEU A 418 3.54 21.21 -11.83
C LEU A 418 3.10 20.98 -13.28
N ILE A 419 2.25 19.99 -13.55
CA ILE A 419 1.78 19.66 -14.91
C ILE A 419 1.11 20.89 -15.56
N ASN A 420 0.30 21.64 -14.80
CA ASN A 420 -0.41 22.83 -15.28
C ASN A 420 0.41 24.13 -15.20
N ALA A 421 1.70 24.10 -14.82
CA ALA A 421 2.53 25.30 -14.71
C ALA A 421 2.99 25.87 -16.07
N HIS A 422 3.08 25.03 -17.12
CA HIS A 422 3.55 25.44 -18.45
C HIS A 422 2.93 24.54 -19.55
N PRO A 423 2.54 25.07 -20.73
CA PRO A 423 1.88 24.28 -21.78
C PRO A 423 2.73 23.14 -22.36
N ASP A 424 4.06 23.24 -22.32
CA ASP A 424 4.97 22.18 -22.80
C ASP A 424 5.09 21.00 -21.81
N HIS A 425 4.71 21.16 -20.54
CA HIS A 425 4.86 20.13 -19.51
C HIS A 425 4.14 18.80 -19.82
N PRO A 426 2.86 18.77 -20.26
CA PRO A 426 2.17 17.53 -20.62
C PRO A 426 2.60 16.93 -21.97
N VAL A 427 3.54 17.55 -22.70
CA VAL A 427 3.97 17.08 -24.03
C VAL A 427 5.13 16.09 -23.89
N ASP A 428 5.05 14.98 -24.63
CA ASP A 428 6.08 13.94 -24.64
C ASP A 428 7.34 14.35 -25.41
N VAL A 429 8.51 14.08 -24.82
CA VAL A 429 9.81 14.14 -25.50
C VAL A 429 9.95 12.88 -26.37
N PRO A 430 9.99 12.99 -27.72
CA PRO A 430 9.88 11.83 -28.61
C PRO A 430 10.91 10.72 -28.35
N THR A 431 12.17 11.06 -28.10
CA THR A 431 13.25 10.08 -27.87
C THR A 431 13.17 9.40 -26.49
N LEU A 432 12.44 9.97 -25.52
CA LEU A 432 12.31 9.44 -24.16
C LEU A 432 10.95 8.77 -23.88
N HIS A 433 9.98 8.89 -24.80
CA HIS A 433 8.59 8.46 -24.62
C HIS A 433 8.01 8.88 -23.25
N THR A 434 8.36 10.09 -22.82
CA THR A 434 8.12 10.60 -21.46
C THR A 434 7.74 12.08 -21.51
N PRO A 435 6.72 12.51 -20.75
CA PRO A 435 6.27 13.90 -20.74
C PRO A 435 7.30 14.80 -20.05
N LEU A 436 7.44 16.02 -20.56
CA LEU A 436 8.45 16.99 -20.11
C LEU A 436 8.36 17.28 -18.60
N TRP A 437 7.17 17.28 -17.99
CA TRP A 437 7.03 17.46 -16.53
C TRP A 437 7.79 16.40 -15.73
N ARG A 438 7.84 15.15 -16.23
CA ARG A 438 8.50 14.03 -15.55
C ARG A 438 10.02 14.10 -15.74
N VAL A 439 10.49 14.56 -16.90
CA VAL A 439 11.88 15.00 -17.09
C VAL A 439 12.23 16.09 -16.08
N ILE A 440 11.43 17.16 -15.98
CA ILE A 440 11.64 18.29 -15.07
C ILE A 440 11.75 17.86 -13.60
N ILE A 441 10.93 16.91 -13.12
CA ILE A 441 11.06 16.36 -11.76
C ILE A 441 12.46 15.77 -11.53
N THR A 442 13.01 15.04 -12.49
CA THR A 442 14.36 14.45 -12.36
C THR A 442 15.50 15.48 -12.44
N LEU A 443 15.25 16.65 -13.05
CA LEU A 443 16.20 17.77 -13.07
C LEU A 443 16.20 18.58 -11.76
N PHE A 444 15.11 18.53 -10.97
CA PHE A 444 15.04 19.17 -9.67
C PHE A 444 15.85 18.41 -8.61
N THR A 445 17.15 18.74 -8.50
CA THR A 445 18.06 18.16 -7.49
C THR A 445 17.79 18.61 -6.05
N ASP A 446 17.03 19.68 -5.87
CA ASP A 446 16.62 20.23 -4.57
C ASP A 446 15.32 19.64 -4.04
N ARG A 447 14.54 18.94 -4.87
CA ARG A 447 13.18 18.49 -4.51
C ARG A 447 13.03 16.98 -4.55
N ARG A 448 12.16 16.48 -3.68
CA ARG A 448 11.74 15.07 -3.64
C ARG A 448 10.24 14.93 -3.78
N MET A 449 9.86 13.88 -4.49
CA MET A 449 8.48 13.40 -4.53
C MET A 449 8.17 12.67 -3.22
N HIS A 450 6.95 12.85 -2.70
CA HIS A 450 6.47 12.19 -1.50
C HIS A 450 4.93 12.26 -1.47
N ASN A 451 4.24 11.12 -1.66
CA ASN A 451 2.77 11.04 -1.63
C ASN A 451 2.08 12.10 -2.53
N GLY A 452 2.53 12.23 -3.78
CA GLY A 452 2.01 13.20 -4.75
C GLY A 452 2.42 14.66 -4.55
N TRP A 453 3.25 14.96 -3.55
CA TRP A 453 3.85 16.27 -3.32
C TRP A 453 5.30 16.31 -3.82
N LEU A 454 5.68 17.42 -4.44
CA LEU A 454 7.07 17.79 -4.76
C LEU A 454 7.55 18.82 -3.71
N ILE A 455 8.50 18.43 -2.87
CA ILE A 455 8.92 19.17 -1.67
C ILE A 455 10.42 19.45 -1.71
N ALA A 456 10.83 20.69 -1.41
CA ALA A 456 12.21 21.21 -1.57
C ALA A 456 13.19 20.90 -0.42
N ASP A 457 12.77 20.11 0.57
CA ASP A 457 13.59 19.60 1.68
C ASP A 457 12.87 18.35 2.25
N ASP A 458 13.04 18.07 3.53
CA ASP A 458 12.31 17.02 4.22
C ASP A 458 10.81 17.34 4.46
N PRO A 459 9.85 16.53 3.95
CA PRO A 459 8.44 16.63 4.31
C PRO A 459 8.18 16.60 5.81
N ASN A 460 8.91 15.78 6.58
CA ASN A 460 8.67 15.64 8.02
C ASN A 460 9.11 16.91 8.76
N ARG A 461 10.28 17.47 8.41
CA ARG A 461 10.71 18.81 8.84
C ARG A 461 9.72 19.92 8.47
N LEU A 462 9.24 19.96 7.22
CA LEU A 462 8.32 21.01 6.77
C LEU A 462 6.95 20.89 7.46
N ARG A 463 6.46 19.67 7.70
CA ARG A 463 5.24 19.38 8.47
C ARG A 463 5.38 19.74 9.95
N LEU A 464 6.55 19.51 10.55
CA LEU A 464 6.84 19.92 11.93
C LEU A 464 6.82 21.45 12.06
N GLN A 465 7.56 22.16 11.20
CA GLN A 465 7.55 23.63 11.15
C GLN A 465 6.14 24.20 10.90
N THR A 466 5.36 23.54 10.05
CA THR A 466 3.95 23.89 9.80
C THR A 466 3.11 23.80 11.08
N ARG A 467 3.28 22.76 11.89
CA ARG A 467 2.56 22.60 13.17
C ARG A 467 3.01 23.61 14.22
N GLU A 468 4.32 23.87 14.32
CA GLU A 468 4.90 24.86 15.24
C GLU A 468 4.38 26.29 14.94
N LEU A 469 4.29 26.68 13.67
CA LEU A 469 3.84 28.02 13.25
C LEU A 469 2.32 28.26 13.41
N LEU A 470 1.53 27.22 13.67
CA LEU A 470 0.06 27.25 13.68
C LEU A 470 -0.55 26.76 15.01
N GLY A 471 0.27 26.55 16.04
CA GLY A 471 -0.16 26.02 17.34
C GLY A 471 -1.11 26.92 18.14
N ASP A 472 -1.21 28.20 17.78
CA ASP A 472 -2.13 29.21 18.32
C ASP A 472 -3.50 29.29 17.60
N ALA A 473 -3.74 28.38 16.65
CA ALA A 473 -4.97 28.25 15.86
C ALA A 473 -5.38 29.51 15.05
N PRO A 474 -4.50 29.99 14.14
CA PRO A 474 -4.76 31.20 13.34
C PRO A 474 -5.85 30.97 12.28
N ASP A 475 -6.37 32.06 11.71
CA ASP A 475 -7.22 31.99 10.52
C ASP A 475 -6.42 31.57 9.27
N LEU A 476 -7.13 31.18 8.20
CA LEU A 476 -6.50 30.70 6.96
C LEU A 476 -5.61 31.78 6.29
N THR A 477 -5.91 33.07 6.44
CA THR A 477 -5.14 34.17 5.85
C THR A 477 -3.82 34.35 6.58
N GLU A 478 -3.87 34.39 7.91
CA GLU A 478 -2.69 34.48 8.77
C GLU A 478 -1.82 33.21 8.65
N ALA A 479 -2.44 32.02 8.62
CA ALA A 479 -1.75 30.77 8.31
C ALA A 479 -1.02 30.86 6.95
N GLY A 480 -1.65 31.43 5.93
CA GLY A 480 -1.02 31.69 4.62
C GLY A 480 0.19 32.62 4.69
N ILE A 481 0.10 33.72 5.44
CA ILE A 481 1.20 34.67 5.64
C ILE A 481 2.38 34.00 6.38
N ARG A 482 2.09 33.18 7.41
CA ARG A 482 3.10 32.47 8.20
C ARG A 482 3.77 31.36 7.38
N LEU A 483 2.99 30.51 6.72
CA LEU A 483 3.52 29.40 5.91
C LEU A 483 4.20 29.88 4.61
N GLY A 484 3.82 31.06 4.10
CA GLY A 484 4.56 31.73 3.02
C GLY A 484 6.03 32.00 3.35
N ARG A 485 6.39 32.16 4.64
CA ARG A 485 7.78 32.37 5.09
C ARG A 485 8.63 31.10 5.02
N ILE A 486 8.01 29.93 5.15
CA ILE A 486 8.67 28.62 4.90
C ILE A 486 8.47 28.15 3.45
N GLY A 487 7.97 29.03 2.57
CA GLY A 487 7.87 28.81 1.14
C GLY A 487 6.59 28.13 0.65
N VAL A 488 5.64 27.76 1.50
CA VAL A 488 4.35 27.20 1.06
C VAL A 488 3.52 28.31 0.41
N ARG A 489 3.16 28.14 -0.86
CA ARG A 489 2.42 29.15 -1.63
C ARG A 489 0.93 29.13 -1.29
N GLN A 490 0.26 30.28 -1.41
CA GLN A 490 -1.17 30.43 -1.07
C GLN A 490 -2.08 29.48 -1.87
N GLN A 491 -1.70 29.13 -3.11
CA GLN A 491 -2.42 28.18 -3.97
C GLN A 491 -2.41 26.76 -3.37
N GLU A 492 -1.27 26.33 -2.83
CA GLU A 492 -1.08 25.00 -2.23
C GLU A 492 -1.40 24.98 -0.72
N LEU A 493 -1.71 26.13 -0.11
CA LEU A 493 -1.89 26.30 1.34
C LEU A 493 -2.94 25.34 1.92
N ARG A 494 -4.15 25.34 1.36
CA ARG A 494 -5.25 24.48 1.83
C ARG A 494 -4.89 23.00 1.67
N ALA A 495 -4.26 22.67 0.55
CA ALA A 495 -3.81 21.32 0.24
C ALA A 495 -2.75 20.83 1.23
N TRP A 496 -1.75 21.66 1.50
CA TRP A 496 -0.64 21.37 2.40
C TRP A 496 -1.15 21.17 3.84
N LEU A 497 -2.03 22.05 4.32
CA LEU A 497 -2.66 21.95 5.63
C LEU A 497 -3.47 20.66 5.78
N LEU A 498 -4.27 20.28 4.78
CA LEU A 498 -5.04 19.04 4.82
C LEU A 498 -4.16 17.77 4.71
N SER A 499 -3.01 17.86 4.04
CA SER A 499 -2.02 16.77 3.96
C SER A 499 -1.14 16.59 5.21
N THR A 500 -1.17 17.55 6.14
CA THR A 500 -0.29 17.57 7.32
C THR A 500 -0.96 16.81 8.49
N PRO A 501 -0.31 15.78 9.06
CA PRO A 501 -0.91 14.99 10.14
C PRO A 501 -1.26 15.83 11.37
N GLY A 502 -2.47 15.59 11.90
CA GLY A 502 -3.02 16.32 13.04
C GLY A 502 -3.34 17.79 12.75
N VAL A 503 -3.36 18.24 11.50
CA VAL A 503 -3.84 19.58 11.13
C VAL A 503 -5.25 19.47 10.57
N SER A 504 -6.14 20.36 11.03
CA SER A 504 -7.54 20.40 10.60
C SER A 504 -8.02 21.82 10.35
N LEU A 505 -8.97 21.96 9.43
CA LEU A 505 -9.66 23.21 9.17
C LEU A 505 -11.07 23.10 9.77
N ARG A 506 -11.40 23.99 10.72
CA ARG A 506 -12.74 24.09 11.33
C ARG A 506 -13.13 25.57 11.34
N GLU A 507 -14.34 25.89 10.88
CA GLU A 507 -14.88 27.26 10.93
C GLU A 507 -13.96 28.35 10.33
N GLY A 508 -13.16 28.00 9.31
CA GLY A 508 -12.20 28.90 8.67
C GLY A 508 -10.86 29.10 9.43
N ARG A 509 -10.69 28.45 10.58
CA ARG A 509 -9.46 28.44 11.38
C ARG A 509 -8.69 27.13 11.23
N VAL A 510 -7.38 27.21 11.40
CA VAL A 510 -6.51 26.03 11.46
C VAL A 510 -6.45 25.56 12.91
N HIS A 511 -6.60 24.25 13.15
CA HIS A 511 -6.40 23.63 14.45
C HIS A 511 -5.33 22.54 14.35
N VAL A 512 -4.32 22.64 15.21
CA VAL A 512 -3.25 21.65 15.35
C VAL A 512 -3.53 20.76 16.56
N ASP A 513 -3.74 19.48 16.31
CA ASP A 513 -3.82 18.45 17.34
C ASP A 513 -2.41 17.97 17.72
N ALA A 514 -1.98 18.37 18.91
CA ALA A 514 -0.69 17.99 19.49
C ALA A 514 -0.59 16.50 19.86
N SER A 515 -1.72 15.80 20.00
CA SER A 515 -1.74 14.37 20.37
C SER A 515 -1.41 13.44 19.21
N VAL A 516 -1.59 13.90 17.96
CA VAL A 516 -1.19 13.15 16.76
C VAL A 516 0.33 13.24 16.58
N PRO A 517 1.08 12.13 16.67
CA PRO A 517 2.52 12.16 16.46
C PRO A 517 2.82 12.42 14.98
N VAL A 518 3.73 13.36 14.74
CA VAL A 518 4.43 13.50 13.46
C VAL A 518 5.77 12.79 13.59
N GLU A 519 6.16 12.02 12.56
CA GLU A 519 7.50 11.43 12.50
C GLU A 519 8.54 12.55 12.64
N ALA A 520 9.42 12.42 13.64
CA ALA A 520 10.46 13.41 13.86
C ALA A 520 11.37 13.52 12.61
N PRO A 521 11.79 14.73 12.21
CA PRO A 521 12.85 14.86 11.21
C PRO A 521 14.08 14.09 11.69
N GLY A 522 14.71 13.33 10.80
CA GLY A 522 15.86 12.49 11.15
C GLY A 522 16.97 13.34 11.78
N GLY A 523 17.30 13.06 13.04
CA GLY A 523 18.19 13.92 13.84
C GLY A 523 19.62 14.00 13.31
N ASP A 524 20.13 15.23 13.28
CA ASP A 524 21.54 15.64 13.09
C ASP A 524 22.43 14.81 12.16
N HIS A 525 22.56 15.30 10.92
CA HIS A 525 23.85 15.28 10.22
C HIS A 525 24.30 16.71 9.91
N SER A 526 25.45 17.10 10.46
CA SER A 526 26.18 18.32 10.10
C SER A 526 26.43 18.40 8.58
N PRO A 527 26.54 19.61 7.99
CA PRO A 527 26.52 19.80 6.54
C PRO A 527 27.85 19.48 5.84
N ASP A 528 28.49 18.35 6.14
CA ASP A 528 29.65 17.86 5.40
C ASP A 528 29.65 16.31 5.31
N GLY A 529 29.36 15.78 4.11
CA GLY A 529 29.59 14.38 3.76
C GLY A 529 28.35 13.52 3.43
N SER A 530 28.28 13.08 2.16
CA SER A 530 27.37 12.06 1.59
C SER A 530 25.87 12.41 1.51
N GLY A 531 25.37 12.56 0.27
CA GLY A 531 23.98 12.92 -0.01
C GLY A 531 23.03 11.72 -0.09
N ALA A 532 21.74 11.99 0.15
CA ALA A 532 20.65 11.08 -0.09
C ALA A 532 20.24 11.06 -1.58
N THR A 533 19.81 9.90 -2.07
CA THR A 533 19.20 9.70 -3.39
C THR A 533 17.71 10.06 -3.37
N THR A 534 17.17 10.52 -4.50
CA THR A 534 15.73 10.59 -4.71
C THR A 534 15.14 9.21 -5.00
N GLU A 535 13.80 9.12 -4.94
CA GLU A 535 12.99 7.92 -5.20
C GLU A 535 13.27 7.27 -6.57
N ASN A 536 13.75 8.06 -7.54
CA ASN A 536 14.08 7.61 -8.90
C ASN A 536 15.56 7.19 -9.09
N GLY A 537 16.35 7.06 -8.02
CA GLY A 537 17.66 6.40 -8.08
C GLY A 537 18.79 7.18 -8.78
N LEU A 538 18.70 8.51 -8.82
CA LEU A 538 19.71 9.42 -9.35
C LEU A 538 20.58 10.03 -8.22
N PRO A 539 21.90 9.81 -8.19
CA PRO A 539 22.80 10.41 -7.21
C PRO A 539 23.65 11.54 -7.83
N ILE A 540 23.28 12.80 -7.62
CA ILE A 540 24.16 13.92 -8.03
C ILE A 540 24.45 14.90 -6.89
N ARG A 541 25.64 14.73 -6.29
CA ARG A 541 26.48 15.84 -5.81
C ARG A 541 27.94 15.50 -6.04
N ARG A 542 28.73 16.49 -6.50
CA ARG A 542 30.12 16.72 -6.02
C ARG A 542 30.66 18.13 -6.34
N ARG A 543 31.48 18.59 -5.39
CA ARG A 543 32.28 19.83 -5.21
C ARG A 543 33.54 19.75 -6.13
N PRO A 544 34.25 20.83 -6.56
CA PRO A 544 35.07 21.73 -5.70
C PRO A 544 35.15 23.21 -6.22
N GLU A 545 36.00 24.16 -5.77
CA GLU A 545 37.30 24.14 -5.05
C GLU A 545 37.58 25.46 -4.27
N ALA A 546 38.71 25.54 -3.55
CA ALA A 546 39.11 26.69 -2.72
C ALA A 546 39.74 27.84 -3.54
N PRO A 547 39.74 29.10 -3.04
CA PRO A 547 40.39 30.21 -3.72
C PRO A 547 41.92 30.04 -3.74
N ALA A 548 42.52 30.22 -4.93
CA ALA A 548 43.96 30.15 -5.12
C ALA A 548 44.70 31.36 -4.51
N PRO A 549 45.94 31.21 -4.01
CA PRO A 549 46.76 32.33 -3.58
C PRO A 549 47.40 33.08 -4.76
N GLU A 550 47.52 34.41 -4.64
CA GLU A 550 48.20 35.28 -5.61
C GLU A 550 49.75 35.14 -5.60
N PRO A 551 50.47 35.52 -6.67
CA PRO A 551 51.92 35.29 -6.79
C PRO A 551 52.87 36.44 -6.37
N ALA A 552 54.08 36.04 -5.93
CA ALA A 552 55.35 36.81 -5.71
C ALA A 552 55.40 37.76 -4.48
N PHE A 553 56.44 37.75 -3.61
CA PHE A 553 57.89 37.99 -3.84
C PHE A 553 58.82 37.26 -2.81
N PRO A 554 60.15 37.09 -3.07
CA PRO A 554 61.17 36.50 -2.16
C PRO A 554 61.81 37.57 -1.21
N PRO A 555 62.74 37.30 -0.23
CA PRO A 555 63.81 36.27 -0.14
C PRO A 555 64.09 35.80 1.35
N PRO A 556 65.31 35.55 1.91
CA PRO A 556 66.62 35.04 1.43
C PRO A 556 67.29 33.88 2.27
N VAL A 557 67.98 32.94 1.59
CA VAL A 557 69.39 32.48 1.83
C VAL A 557 69.86 31.64 3.08
N ARG A 558 70.56 30.52 2.79
CA ARG A 558 71.60 29.73 3.57
C ARG A 558 71.13 28.82 4.76
N THR A 559 71.76 27.68 5.10
CA THR A 559 73.04 27.00 4.73
C THR A 559 72.97 25.45 4.76
N GLY A 560 73.75 24.75 3.91
CA GLY A 560 74.68 23.66 4.33
C GLY A 560 74.21 22.18 4.50
N PRO A 561 74.83 21.18 3.82
CA PRO A 561 74.68 19.71 4.03
C PRO A 561 75.88 19.14 4.86
N PRO A 562 76.25 17.81 4.91
CA PRO A 562 75.74 16.56 4.29
C PRO A 562 75.51 15.40 5.33
N GLN A 563 75.17 14.12 5.03
CA GLN A 563 75.95 13.07 4.35
C GLN A 563 75.14 11.79 4.01
N ARG A 564 75.67 10.99 3.07
CA ARG A 564 75.30 9.61 2.66
C ARG A 564 76.40 8.64 3.16
N PRO A 565 76.13 7.34 3.38
CA PRO A 565 76.50 6.30 2.37
C PRO A 565 75.49 5.10 2.35
N ASP A 566 74.99 4.62 1.19
CA ASP A 566 75.53 3.61 0.24
C ASP A 566 75.06 2.16 0.45
N GLN A 567 74.46 1.60 -0.62
CA GLN A 567 74.57 0.22 -1.17
C GLN A 567 74.18 -0.98 -0.26
N ILE A 568 73.59 -2.08 -0.76
CA ILE A 568 74.13 -3.06 -1.73
C ILE A 568 72.98 -3.85 -2.43
N GLN A 569 73.22 -4.34 -3.66
CA GLN A 569 72.36 -5.28 -4.41
C GLN A 569 72.52 -6.74 -3.94
N GLY A 570 71.44 -7.54 -3.98
CA GLY A 570 71.50 -8.99 -3.67
C GLY A 570 70.32 -9.80 -4.21
N THR A 571 70.61 -10.67 -5.18
CA THR A 571 69.75 -11.64 -5.87
C THR A 571 69.12 -12.75 -5.00
N ALA A 572 68.01 -13.34 -5.48
CA ALA A 572 67.28 -14.54 -4.98
C ALA A 572 68.12 -15.86 -5.05
N PRO A 573 67.65 -17.11 -4.73
CA PRO A 573 66.29 -17.67 -4.44
C PRO A 573 66.32 -18.66 -3.20
N PRO A 574 65.61 -19.82 -3.04
CA PRO A 574 64.50 -20.49 -3.75
C PRO A 574 63.36 -21.14 -2.88
N LEU A 575 62.53 -21.97 -3.53
CA LEU A 575 61.35 -22.73 -3.07
C LEU A 575 61.55 -23.69 -1.87
N ARG A 576 60.50 -23.83 -1.05
CA ARG A 576 59.89 -25.10 -0.54
C ARG A 576 58.46 -24.78 -0.04
N ALA A 577 57.49 -25.69 0.12
CA ALA A 577 57.14 -27.01 -0.43
C ALA A 577 55.86 -27.45 0.35
N ASN A 578 54.93 -28.14 -0.30
CA ASN A 578 53.64 -28.62 0.20
C ASN A 578 53.46 -28.88 1.71
N THR A 579 52.35 -28.37 2.26
CA THR A 579 51.60 -29.04 3.33
C THR A 579 50.14 -29.14 2.90
N MET A 580 49.61 -30.37 2.83
CA MET A 580 48.21 -30.63 2.52
C MET A 580 47.30 -30.14 3.66
N ALA A 581 46.30 -29.31 3.34
CA ALA A 581 45.12 -29.15 4.18
C ALA A 581 44.16 -30.33 3.94
N PRO A 582 43.49 -30.88 4.97
CA PRO A 582 42.52 -31.96 4.79
C PRO A 582 41.27 -31.44 4.06
N PRO A 583 40.59 -32.27 3.24
CA PRO A 583 39.33 -31.89 2.62
C PRO A 583 38.23 -31.74 3.68
N ALA A 584 37.36 -30.75 3.49
CA ALA A 584 36.17 -30.57 4.32
C ALA A 584 35.24 -31.81 4.22
N PRO A 585 34.56 -32.22 5.30
CA PRO A 585 33.67 -33.37 5.28
C PRO A 585 32.45 -33.10 4.38
N VAL A 586 32.21 -34.02 3.45
CA VAL A 586 30.97 -34.07 2.67
C VAL A 586 29.82 -34.44 3.63
N PRO A 587 28.67 -33.74 3.62
CA PRO A 587 27.55 -34.11 4.48
C PRO A 587 26.98 -35.48 4.06
N PRO A 588 26.62 -36.35 5.02
CA PRO A 588 26.12 -37.68 4.71
C PRO A 588 24.71 -37.62 4.10
N VAL A 589 24.51 -38.35 3.00
CA VAL A 589 23.18 -38.59 2.43
C VAL A 589 22.47 -39.67 3.26
N GLY A 590 21.27 -39.33 3.76
CA GLY A 590 20.27 -40.32 4.16
C GLY A 590 20.32 -40.81 5.61
N LEU A 591 19.62 -40.07 6.49
CA LEU A 591 18.84 -40.70 7.55
C LEU A 591 17.37 -40.35 7.30
N VAL A 592 16.52 -41.37 7.24
CA VAL A 592 15.07 -41.20 7.15
C VAL A 592 14.60 -40.58 8.47
N HIS A 593 14.23 -39.30 8.43
CA HIS A 593 13.62 -38.64 9.57
C HIS A 593 12.15 -39.03 9.70
N ASP A 594 11.71 -39.22 10.94
CA ASP A 594 10.29 -39.26 11.27
C ASP A 594 9.59 -37.98 10.78
N PRO A 595 8.32 -38.06 10.36
CA PRO A 595 7.60 -36.90 9.87
C PRO A 595 7.53 -35.82 10.96
N PRO A 596 7.70 -34.53 10.59
CA PRO A 596 7.65 -33.44 11.56
C PRO A 596 6.29 -33.42 12.30
N PRO A 597 6.25 -32.93 13.55
CA PRO A 597 5.01 -32.85 14.33
C PRO A 597 3.96 -32.08 13.53
N ARG A 598 2.81 -32.74 13.27
CA ARG A 598 1.75 -32.22 12.40
C ARG A 598 1.27 -30.87 12.90
N GLY A 599 1.53 -29.81 12.12
CA GLY A 599 1.06 -28.45 12.39
C GLY A 599 2.13 -27.46 12.85
N ALA A 600 3.40 -27.86 12.99
CA ALA A 600 4.50 -26.92 13.22
C ALA A 600 4.73 -26.03 12.00
N SER A 601 4.94 -24.72 12.21
CA SER A 601 5.27 -23.80 11.11
C SER A 601 6.73 -23.95 10.65
N GLU A 602 7.00 -23.57 9.40
CA GLU A 602 8.34 -23.64 8.82
C GLU A 602 9.45 -22.93 9.63
N PRO A 603 9.25 -21.75 10.26
CA PRO A 603 10.25 -21.16 11.14
C PRO A 603 10.38 -21.86 12.51
N ALA A 604 9.36 -22.57 12.98
CA ALA A 604 9.45 -23.40 14.20
C ALA A 604 10.33 -24.66 14.01
N LEU A 605 10.59 -25.05 12.77
CA LEU A 605 11.54 -26.13 12.41
C LEU A 605 12.90 -25.59 11.90
N SER A 606 13.08 -24.27 11.82
CA SER A 606 14.28 -23.64 11.27
C SER A 606 15.32 -23.29 12.33
N ALA A 607 16.59 -23.62 12.05
CA ALA A 607 17.75 -23.21 12.85
C ALA A 607 17.76 -21.69 13.10
N ARG A 608 18.14 -21.28 14.31
CA ARG A 608 18.34 -19.88 14.72
C ARG A 608 17.11 -18.99 14.60
N CYS A 609 15.91 -19.56 14.51
CA CYS A 609 14.65 -18.82 14.44
C CYS A 609 13.88 -18.93 15.77
N PHE A 610 13.57 -17.80 16.39
CA PHE A 610 12.97 -17.71 17.73
C PHE A 610 11.75 -16.79 17.76
N ARG A 611 10.67 -17.22 18.40
CA ARG A 611 9.41 -16.49 18.47
C ARG A 611 9.38 -15.50 19.64
N ALA A 612 9.33 -14.20 19.36
CA ALA A 612 9.24 -13.15 20.38
C ALA A 612 7.85 -13.10 21.05
N PRO A 613 7.67 -12.41 22.21
CA PRO A 613 6.39 -12.39 22.93
C PRO A 613 5.27 -11.68 22.16
N ASP A 614 5.61 -10.84 21.20
CA ASP A 614 4.72 -10.20 20.24
C ASP A 614 4.25 -11.15 19.12
N GLY A 615 4.66 -12.43 19.18
CA GLY A 615 4.29 -13.48 18.24
C GLY A 615 5.14 -13.53 16.98
N ARG A 616 6.05 -12.57 16.76
CA ARG A 616 6.89 -12.48 15.55
C ARG A 616 8.08 -13.43 15.62
N TRP A 617 8.46 -14.01 14.49
CA TRP A 617 9.68 -14.82 14.36
C TRP A 617 10.90 -13.94 14.07
N TRP A 618 11.96 -14.15 14.83
CA TRP A 618 13.25 -13.48 14.69
C TRP A 618 14.33 -14.49 14.30
N HIS A 619 15.10 -14.20 13.25
CA HIS A 619 16.25 -15.00 12.86
C HIS A 619 17.55 -14.41 13.41
N ARG A 620 18.37 -15.22 14.07
CA ARG A 620 19.68 -14.85 14.63
C ARG A 620 20.81 -15.07 13.62
N ILE A 621 21.59 -14.02 13.40
CA ILE A 621 22.78 -14.00 12.57
C ILE A 621 23.98 -13.66 13.47
N ASP A 622 24.98 -14.54 13.48
CA ASP A 622 26.25 -14.30 14.16
C ASP A 622 27.20 -13.56 13.18
N ILE A 623 27.70 -12.38 13.57
CA ILE A 623 28.41 -11.46 12.67
C ILE A 623 29.88 -11.86 12.52
N THR A 624 30.35 -12.00 11.28
CA THR A 624 31.76 -12.27 10.96
C THR A 624 32.41 -11.02 10.34
N ALA A 625 33.75 -11.03 10.23
CA ALA A 625 34.47 -9.97 9.51
C ALA A 625 34.04 -9.89 8.02
N ASP A 626 33.71 -11.03 7.41
CA ASP A 626 33.27 -11.10 6.01
C ASP A 626 31.89 -10.46 5.81
N HIS A 627 30.97 -10.61 6.77
CA HIS A 627 29.67 -9.91 6.74
C HIS A 627 29.86 -8.38 6.76
N LEU A 628 30.84 -7.86 7.52
CA LEU A 628 31.18 -6.42 7.56
C LEU A 628 31.86 -5.92 6.27
N ASN A 629 32.53 -6.81 5.53
CA ASN A 629 33.03 -6.54 4.18
C ASN A 629 31.92 -6.61 3.12
N GLY A 630 30.81 -7.27 3.44
CA GLY A 630 29.61 -7.34 2.63
C GLY A 630 29.36 -8.68 1.95
N ALA A 631 29.98 -9.76 2.44
CA ALA A 631 29.65 -11.12 2.02
C ALA A 631 28.15 -11.43 2.23
N PRO A 632 27.57 -12.30 1.38
CA PRO A 632 26.17 -12.67 1.50
C PRO A 632 25.90 -13.46 2.77
N VAL A 633 24.73 -13.25 3.37
CA VAL A 633 24.34 -13.87 4.64
C VAL A 633 23.22 -14.87 4.40
N ALA A 634 23.51 -16.15 4.60
CA ALA A 634 22.55 -17.23 4.43
C ALA A 634 21.40 -17.16 5.46
N VAL A 635 20.20 -17.52 5.02
CA VAL A 635 18.96 -17.50 5.78
C VAL A 635 18.32 -18.90 5.72
N PRO A 636 17.74 -19.43 6.82
CA PRO A 636 17.06 -20.73 6.80
C PRO A 636 15.90 -20.76 5.79
N PRO A 637 15.76 -21.82 4.97
CA PRO A 637 14.66 -21.95 4.00
C PRO A 637 13.27 -21.73 4.60
N GLY A 638 12.95 -22.36 5.73
CA GLY A 638 11.62 -22.24 6.35
C GLY A 638 11.33 -20.84 6.92
N TYR A 639 12.37 -20.09 7.28
CA TYR A 639 12.22 -18.67 7.60
C TYR A 639 12.00 -17.83 6.34
N ALA A 640 12.72 -18.11 5.26
CA ALA A 640 12.54 -17.42 3.98
C ALA A 640 11.13 -17.66 3.38
N THR A 641 10.59 -18.88 3.44
CA THR A 641 9.19 -19.17 3.04
C THR A 641 8.19 -18.40 3.89
N HIS A 642 8.43 -18.30 5.21
CA HIS A 642 7.58 -17.51 6.12
C HIS A 642 7.55 -16.01 5.77
N LEU A 643 8.63 -15.49 5.17
CA LEU A 643 8.67 -14.14 4.61
C LEU A 643 8.06 -14.03 3.20
N GLY A 644 7.46 -15.09 2.68
CA GLY A 644 6.87 -15.13 1.33
C GLY A 644 7.89 -15.29 0.19
N LEU A 645 9.17 -15.51 0.49
CA LEU A 645 10.18 -15.76 -0.54
C LEU A 645 10.05 -17.18 -1.09
N GLN A 646 10.19 -17.32 -2.41
CA GLN A 646 10.15 -18.59 -3.13
C GLN A 646 11.48 -18.82 -3.86
N PRO A 647 11.89 -20.07 -4.12
CA PRO A 647 13.05 -20.38 -4.95
C PRO A 647 13.03 -19.66 -6.30
N GLY A 648 14.16 -19.04 -6.67
CA GLY A 648 14.29 -18.26 -7.90
C GLY A 648 13.70 -16.84 -7.84
N ARG A 649 13.09 -16.43 -6.72
CA ARG A 649 12.62 -15.04 -6.50
C ARG A 649 13.60 -14.24 -5.62
N LEU A 650 13.37 -12.92 -5.62
CA LEU A 650 13.99 -11.98 -4.71
C LEU A 650 12.91 -11.21 -3.93
N LEU A 651 13.24 -10.80 -2.72
CA LEU A 651 12.43 -9.96 -1.84
C LEU A 651 13.26 -8.73 -1.47
N CYS A 652 12.76 -7.56 -1.86
CA CYS A 652 13.32 -6.27 -1.47
C CYS A 652 12.79 -5.89 -0.10
N LEU A 653 13.69 -5.51 0.82
CA LEU A 653 13.38 -5.23 2.21
C LEU A 653 13.98 -3.90 2.66
N THR A 654 13.18 -3.07 3.31
CA THR A 654 13.59 -1.77 3.83
C THR A 654 14.07 -1.91 5.27
N ALA A 655 15.38 -1.90 5.48
CA ALA A 655 16.00 -1.96 6.80
C ALA A 655 15.88 -0.64 7.59
N PRO A 656 16.20 -0.65 8.91
CA PRO A 656 16.00 0.51 9.76
C PRO A 656 16.84 1.70 9.27
N GLY A 657 16.19 2.82 8.98
CA GLY A 657 16.83 4.00 8.38
C GLY A 657 17.00 3.94 6.85
N ALA A 658 16.11 3.20 6.17
CA ALA A 658 15.92 3.18 4.71
C ALA A 658 17.06 2.58 3.88
N ASP A 659 17.82 1.63 4.43
CA ASP A 659 18.68 0.77 3.61
C ASP A 659 17.83 -0.22 2.82
N LEU A 660 17.98 -0.24 1.49
CA LEU A 660 17.42 -1.32 0.67
C LEU A 660 18.32 -2.56 0.80
N LEU A 661 17.79 -3.62 1.40
CA LEU A 661 18.39 -4.94 1.44
C LEU A 661 17.66 -5.86 0.46
N VAL A 662 18.39 -6.74 -0.20
CA VAL A 662 17.80 -7.73 -1.12
C VAL A 662 18.07 -9.13 -0.57
N LEU A 663 17.00 -9.86 -0.29
CA LEU A 663 17.01 -11.27 0.06
C LEU A 663 16.72 -12.07 -1.22
N VAL A 664 17.64 -12.94 -1.65
CA VAL A 664 17.54 -13.69 -2.92
C VAL A 664 17.57 -15.18 -2.64
N TRP A 665 16.69 -15.95 -3.29
CA TRP A 665 16.75 -17.41 -3.25
C TRP A 665 17.36 -17.96 -4.54
N ARG A 666 18.63 -18.39 -4.48
CA ARG A 666 19.30 -19.13 -5.57
C ARG A 666 19.22 -20.64 -5.25
N ASP A 667 20.33 -21.27 -4.91
CA ASP A 667 20.36 -22.63 -4.35
C ASP A 667 19.90 -22.66 -2.88
N GLN A 668 20.18 -21.57 -2.15
CA GLN A 668 19.74 -21.31 -0.78
C GLN A 668 19.31 -19.83 -0.63
N PRO A 669 18.44 -19.48 0.33
CA PRO A 669 18.08 -18.08 0.56
C PRO A 669 19.23 -17.33 1.25
N ALA A 670 19.58 -16.15 0.76
CA ALA A 670 20.61 -15.30 1.35
C ALA A 670 20.39 -13.82 1.06
N PHE A 671 20.74 -12.96 2.03
CA PHE A 671 20.86 -11.52 1.78
C PHE A 671 22.10 -11.24 0.92
N ASP A 672 21.96 -10.49 -0.18
CA ASP A 672 23.06 -10.15 -1.10
C ASP A 672 24.15 -9.36 -0.35
N SER A 673 23.76 -8.46 0.56
CA SER A 673 24.64 -7.86 1.56
C SER A 673 23.88 -7.24 2.73
N LEU A 674 24.23 -7.57 3.98
CA LEU A 674 23.72 -6.87 5.18
C LEU A 674 24.58 -5.66 5.59
N ARG A 675 25.69 -5.41 4.89
CA ARG A 675 26.69 -4.38 5.24
C ARG A 675 26.12 -3.00 5.59
N PRO A 676 25.10 -2.44 4.92
CA PRO A 676 24.54 -1.14 5.28
C PRO A 676 24.00 -1.13 6.72
N LEU A 677 23.18 -2.13 7.04
CA LEU A 677 22.60 -2.35 8.37
C LEU A 677 23.68 -2.58 9.43
N LEU A 678 24.69 -3.42 9.14
CA LEU A 678 25.78 -3.71 10.08
C LEU A 678 26.60 -2.47 10.44
N ARG A 679 26.92 -1.63 9.44
CA ARG A 679 27.65 -0.37 9.65
C ARG A 679 26.84 0.60 10.50
N ARG A 680 25.54 0.73 10.23
CA ARG A 680 24.62 1.62 10.97
C ARG A 680 24.48 1.22 12.43
N GLN A 681 24.40 -0.08 12.73
CA GLN A 681 24.34 -0.58 14.11
C GLN A 681 25.71 -0.64 14.80
N ALA A 682 26.78 -0.15 14.14
CA ALA A 682 28.17 -0.27 14.60
C ALA A 682 28.49 -1.70 15.09
N ALA A 683 28.12 -2.71 14.29
CA ALA A 683 28.32 -4.11 14.61
C ALA A 683 29.81 -4.50 14.48
N GLN A 684 30.29 -5.31 15.42
CA GLN A 684 31.65 -5.86 15.43
C GLN A 684 31.63 -7.37 15.14
N PRO A 685 32.76 -7.97 14.72
CA PRO A 685 32.87 -9.43 14.60
C PRO A 685 32.56 -10.11 15.94
N GLY A 686 31.68 -11.10 15.90
CA GLY A 686 31.15 -11.82 17.06
C GLY A 686 29.79 -11.30 17.56
N ASP A 687 29.40 -10.06 17.24
CA ASP A 687 28.08 -9.53 17.63
C ASP A 687 26.96 -10.42 17.05
N ARG A 688 25.82 -10.45 17.72
CA ARG A 688 24.63 -11.18 17.22
C ARG A 688 23.58 -10.19 16.81
N ILE A 689 23.03 -10.36 15.61
CA ILE A 689 21.91 -9.56 15.13
C ILE A 689 20.70 -10.45 14.94
N PHE A 690 19.61 -10.06 15.58
CA PHE A 690 18.31 -10.66 15.39
C PHE A 690 17.55 -9.81 14.39
N ILE A 691 17.10 -10.40 13.29
CA ILE A 691 16.27 -9.76 12.28
C ILE A 691 14.84 -10.29 12.33
N THR A 692 13.85 -9.43 12.12
CA THR A 692 12.48 -9.82 11.79
C THR A 692 11.97 -8.94 10.65
N VAL A 693 10.95 -9.39 9.93
CA VAL A 693 10.36 -8.66 8.81
C VAL A 693 8.86 -8.52 9.03
N THR A 694 8.32 -7.35 8.71
CA THR A 694 6.89 -7.04 8.85
C THR A 694 6.48 -6.25 7.61
N GLY A 695 5.77 -6.91 6.70
CA GLY A 695 5.57 -6.40 5.34
C GLY A 695 6.89 -6.39 4.56
N ASP A 696 7.23 -5.23 3.99
CA ASP A 696 8.52 -4.96 3.34
C ASP A 696 9.61 -4.46 4.32
N ARG A 697 9.24 -4.12 5.57
CA ARG A 697 10.18 -3.52 6.53
C ARG A 697 10.93 -4.59 7.32
N LEU A 698 12.25 -4.48 7.36
CA LEU A 698 13.12 -5.30 8.20
C LEU A 698 13.46 -4.54 9.49
N ASP A 699 13.08 -5.12 10.63
CA ASP A 699 13.50 -4.72 11.97
C ASP A 699 14.77 -5.51 12.34
N ALA A 700 15.74 -4.87 13.00
CA ALA A 700 16.95 -5.53 13.44
C ALA A 700 17.41 -5.06 14.83
N ARG A 701 17.79 -6.01 15.69
CA ARG A 701 18.28 -5.77 17.06
C ARG A 701 19.67 -6.36 17.23
N LYS A 702 20.63 -5.52 17.63
CA LYS A 702 21.99 -5.94 17.97
C LYS A 702 22.07 -6.37 19.43
N LEU A 703 22.69 -7.53 19.67
CA LEU A 703 23.16 -8.01 20.95
C LEU A 703 24.69 -8.09 20.88
N PRO A 704 25.44 -7.27 21.64
CA PRO A 704 26.89 -7.24 21.56
C PRO A 704 27.52 -8.52 22.12
N VAL A 705 28.74 -8.85 21.66
CA VAL A 705 29.58 -9.86 22.33
C VAL A 705 29.70 -9.51 23.81
N SER A 706 29.28 -10.43 24.66
CA SER A 706 29.45 -10.36 26.12
C SER A 706 30.33 -11.53 26.56
N ASP A 707 31.22 -11.31 27.52
CA ASP A 707 31.91 -12.43 28.18
C ASP A 707 30.91 -13.15 29.08
N LEU A 708 30.58 -14.39 28.70
CA LEU A 708 29.64 -15.23 29.41
C LEU A 708 30.31 -16.36 30.19
N SER A 709 31.65 -16.38 30.28
CA SER A 709 32.42 -17.44 30.96
C SER A 709 31.97 -17.70 32.39
N GLY A 710 31.63 -16.65 33.15
CA GLY A 710 31.10 -16.74 34.52
C GLY A 710 29.60 -17.01 34.65
N HIS A 711 28.84 -17.12 33.55
CA HIS A 711 27.38 -17.33 33.56
C HIS A 711 27.02 -18.82 33.58
N SER A 712 25.87 -19.16 34.16
CA SER A 712 25.36 -20.54 34.14
C SER A 712 25.09 -21.01 32.70
N PRO A 713 25.23 -22.31 32.38
CA PRO A 713 25.03 -22.78 31.00
C PRO A 713 23.61 -22.49 30.46
N ALA A 714 22.59 -22.49 31.33
CA ALA A 714 21.25 -22.06 30.99
C ALA A 714 21.15 -20.57 30.63
N ALA A 715 21.86 -19.70 31.35
CA ALA A 715 21.95 -18.27 31.01
C ALA A 715 22.72 -18.03 29.70
N ARG A 716 23.73 -18.84 29.39
CA ARG A 716 24.42 -18.80 28.09
C ARG A 716 23.48 -19.21 26.95
N ALA A 717 22.72 -20.29 27.12
CA ALA A 717 21.68 -20.71 26.18
C ALA A 717 20.59 -19.65 25.97
N LEU A 718 20.16 -18.94 27.02
CA LEU A 718 19.22 -17.81 26.91
C LEU A 718 19.81 -16.62 26.14
N HIS A 719 21.07 -16.29 26.37
CA HIS A 719 21.73 -15.21 25.64
C HIS A 719 21.82 -15.51 24.13
N LEU A 720 22.00 -16.79 23.74
CA LEU A 720 21.98 -17.23 22.33
C LEU A 720 20.63 -17.04 21.62
N ILE A 721 19.52 -16.89 22.34
CA ILE A 721 18.18 -16.56 21.79
C ILE A 721 17.80 -15.09 21.96
N GLY A 722 18.71 -14.23 22.43
CA GLY A 722 18.46 -12.81 22.64
C GLY A 722 17.81 -12.45 23.97
N TYR A 723 17.75 -13.38 24.93
CA TYR A 723 17.20 -13.13 26.27
C TYR A 723 18.34 -12.88 27.27
N THR A 724 18.41 -11.67 27.82
CA THR A 724 19.51 -11.20 28.67
C THR A 724 19.16 -11.02 30.14
N ALA A 725 17.89 -11.18 30.52
CA ALA A 725 17.48 -11.08 31.93
C ALA A 725 17.92 -12.34 32.71
N PRO A 726 18.26 -12.22 34.00
CA PRO A 726 18.58 -13.36 34.84
C PRO A 726 17.34 -14.26 34.99
N ALA A 727 17.54 -15.57 34.84
CA ALA A 727 16.50 -16.58 35.00
C ALA A 727 17.07 -17.81 35.69
N SER A 728 16.22 -18.54 36.41
CA SER A 728 16.58 -19.87 36.94
C SER A 728 16.71 -20.91 35.80
N THR A 729 17.38 -22.05 36.04
CA THR A 729 17.52 -23.11 35.02
C THR A 729 16.16 -23.62 34.52
N GLU A 730 15.19 -23.79 35.41
CA GLU A 730 13.84 -24.26 35.08
C GLU A 730 13.05 -23.23 34.25
N GLU A 731 13.17 -21.95 34.63
CA GLU A 731 12.58 -20.83 33.91
C GLU A 731 13.23 -20.63 32.53
N ALA A 732 14.54 -20.85 32.42
CA ALA A 732 15.28 -20.83 31.16
C ALA A 732 14.76 -21.91 30.19
N LEU A 733 14.51 -23.13 30.66
CA LEU A 733 13.94 -24.21 29.87
C LEU A 733 12.52 -23.87 29.39
N ARG A 734 11.67 -23.32 30.29
CA ARG A 734 10.32 -22.85 29.92
C ARG A 734 10.37 -21.72 28.88
N ILE A 735 11.26 -20.73 29.05
CA ILE A 735 11.45 -19.65 28.07
C ILE A 735 11.90 -20.22 26.72
N LEU A 736 12.87 -21.14 26.70
CA LEU A 736 13.36 -21.77 25.48
C LEU A 736 12.26 -22.57 24.76
N SER A 737 11.47 -23.39 25.48
CA SER A 737 10.28 -24.09 24.94
C SER A 737 9.31 -23.14 24.25
N ARG A 738 8.95 -22.03 24.91
CA ARG A 738 8.03 -21.01 24.34
C ARG A 738 8.61 -20.27 23.13
N ARG A 739 9.94 -20.26 22.97
CA ARG A 739 10.66 -19.54 21.91
C ARG A 739 10.87 -20.36 20.65
N VAL A 740 10.84 -21.69 20.74
CA VAL A 740 10.99 -22.60 19.58
C VAL A 740 9.66 -23.18 19.08
N THR A 741 8.55 -22.93 19.79
CA THR A 741 7.21 -23.43 19.45
C THR A 741 6.26 -22.33 18.94
N ASP A 742 5.32 -22.71 18.06
CA ASP A 742 4.37 -21.78 17.43
C ASP A 742 3.40 -21.11 18.41
N ASN A 743 2.81 -21.90 19.31
CA ASN A 743 1.80 -21.40 20.25
C ASN A 743 2.42 -20.81 21.53
N GLY A 744 3.75 -20.82 21.67
CA GLY A 744 4.41 -20.48 22.94
C GLY A 744 4.07 -21.49 24.03
N ASP A 745 4.06 -22.77 23.68
CA ASP A 745 3.68 -23.87 24.55
C ASP A 745 4.87 -24.33 25.43
N GLU A 746 4.56 -24.87 26.61
CA GLU A 746 5.52 -25.43 27.56
C GLU A 746 5.62 -26.96 27.47
N SER A 747 5.00 -27.58 26.45
CA SER A 747 5.11 -29.03 26.17
C SER A 747 6.53 -29.53 25.93
N LEU A 748 7.50 -28.64 25.64
CA LEU A 748 8.94 -28.95 25.56
C LEU A 748 9.73 -28.43 26.78
N ALA A 749 9.09 -28.16 27.93
CA ALA A 749 9.80 -27.77 29.15
C ALA A 749 10.66 -28.92 29.75
N GLU A 750 10.42 -30.17 29.33
CA GLU A 750 11.28 -31.29 29.71
C GLU A 750 12.66 -31.20 29.03
N PRO A 751 13.79 -31.26 29.78
CA PRO A 751 15.13 -31.02 29.24
C PRO A 751 15.52 -31.90 28.05
N ARG A 752 15.06 -33.15 28.00
CA ARG A 752 15.38 -34.09 26.90
C ARG A 752 14.61 -33.75 25.62
N ALA A 753 13.30 -33.56 25.73
CA ALA A 753 12.46 -33.17 24.60
C ALA A 753 12.93 -31.84 23.97
N LEU A 754 13.36 -30.88 24.79
CA LEU A 754 13.94 -29.63 24.31
C LEU A 754 15.27 -29.85 23.56
N LEU A 755 16.16 -30.68 24.09
CA LEU A 755 17.43 -31.02 23.42
C LEU A 755 17.21 -31.71 22.08
N ASP A 756 16.32 -32.69 22.03
CA ASP A 756 16.00 -33.44 20.81
C ASP A 756 15.43 -32.51 19.73
N VAL A 757 14.55 -31.57 20.10
CA VAL A 757 14.00 -30.55 19.18
C VAL A 757 15.04 -29.51 18.75
N LEU A 758 15.93 -29.07 19.64
CA LEU A 758 17.02 -28.15 19.28
C LEU A 758 18.01 -28.81 18.30
N SER A 759 18.39 -30.07 18.53
CA SER A 759 19.23 -30.84 17.61
C SER A 759 18.55 -31.08 16.26
N LEU A 760 17.25 -31.42 16.26
CA LEU A 760 16.43 -31.56 15.05
C LEU A 760 16.40 -30.28 14.20
N ARG A 761 16.32 -29.11 14.86
CA ARG A 761 16.37 -27.79 14.22
C ARG A 761 17.76 -27.37 13.77
N GLY A 762 18.83 -28.02 14.23
CA GLY A 762 20.23 -27.62 14.00
C GLY A 762 20.75 -26.53 14.95
N ASP A 763 20.06 -26.25 16.06
CA ASP A 763 20.45 -25.33 17.13
C ASP A 763 21.47 -25.98 18.10
N GLU A 764 22.51 -26.60 17.54
CA GLU A 764 23.52 -27.40 18.27
C GLU A 764 24.34 -26.59 19.29
N ASP A 765 24.49 -25.28 19.10
CA ASP A 765 25.15 -24.37 20.02
C ASP A 765 24.33 -24.20 21.31
N ILE A 766 23.02 -24.01 21.19
CA ILE A 766 22.09 -23.94 22.32
C ILE A 766 22.00 -25.31 23.01
N ALA A 767 21.86 -26.39 22.23
CA ALA A 767 21.85 -27.75 22.75
C ALA A 767 23.18 -28.14 23.44
N GLY A 768 24.32 -27.61 22.97
CA GLY A 768 25.64 -27.81 23.57
C GLY A 768 25.76 -27.15 24.95
N GLU A 769 25.27 -25.92 25.09
CA GLU A 769 25.24 -25.22 26.39
C GLU A 769 24.30 -25.91 27.40
N LEU A 770 23.10 -26.30 26.96
CA LEU A 770 22.16 -27.04 27.83
C LEU A 770 22.72 -28.41 28.25
N ARG A 771 23.32 -29.19 27.33
CA ARG A 771 24.02 -30.44 27.67
C ARG A 771 25.10 -30.21 28.70
N SER A 772 25.93 -29.17 28.53
CA SER A 772 26.99 -28.81 29.48
C SER A 772 26.46 -28.51 30.88
N GLY A 773 25.29 -27.86 30.99
CA GLY A 773 24.59 -27.67 32.26
C GLY A 773 24.06 -28.97 32.89
N MET A 774 23.53 -29.89 32.08
CA MET A 774 23.03 -31.19 32.56
C MET A 774 24.15 -32.12 33.04
N PHE A 775 25.34 -32.05 32.46
CA PHE A 775 26.52 -32.79 32.93
C PHE A 775 27.18 -32.16 34.17
N ALA A 776 27.10 -30.84 34.34
CA ALA A 776 27.63 -30.14 35.51
C ALA A 776 26.74 -30.23 36.78
N ALA A 777 25.50 -30.75 36.64
CA ALA A 777 24.54 -30.90 37.73
C ALA A 777 24.40 -32.36 38.23
N ARG A 778 25.42 -33.20 37.99
CA ARG A 778 25.47 -34.62 38.36
C ARG A 778 26.65 -34.96 39.26
#